data_AF-A0A2R6WR92-F1
#
_entry.id   AF-A0A2R6WR92-F1
#
_cell.length_a   1.000
_cell.length_b   1.000
_cell.length_c   1.000
_cell.angle_alpha   90.00
_cell.angle_beta   90.00
_cell.angle_gamma   90.00
#
_symmetry.space_group_name_H-M   'P 1'
#
loop_
_entity.id
_entity.type
_entity.pdbx_description
1 polymer ?
#
loop_
_entity_poly.entity_id
_entity_poly.type
_entity_poly.pdbx_seq_one_letter_code
_entity_poly.pdbx_strand_id
1 'polypeptide(L)'
;MKATKHIRRLLKDLQELADSSMAEADGEDRAQDKELPAEDINLSSATTSEPGDSKTTPMASSSSETDTSTPSESFASKVLHDEVQRLVRQLGDSRVLVATLQAEIEMVRLEKEEDHQNDHLTIQRLEAELTRLEQQAQVDMAGLKKRQQEIELEIPAMEQQSKCLKEVLHDLNVSEPLYEELLAIPEDKRSLKAHLQILAYEKLKAFREEIEALRKERDNSREYLGRQNEEVERMQREVQRISAAAAIAKRDLDKEMSAVAARNERLEAELREALVKVEVLSAKGSMYDEVKEKLDKAEGSIIDAENSKAVMTATLQVVTDEKQRLLEVIKDKDHCLDLLSMDKIYLSREVKAHLDQVKKLEQELEHQQEKLRSLKNTRQELYNRVLSDSRDTQAAHEQRLQVELARLQERANQDIEHIRKEATEVADEKVKTFREMRDAALSEAERLQANLRESKSVHDELLTKYHEHLRVSEAKEIETRSLIKVRDFELEQLRVAQQEIKCTMNQKSIENEALAEKVKILTEKFHIYEMESEKSAFLLRNELEMARRKLKKYESQALGLRNPSTEDGGGGLQNHDVACTSGEKVGPDCLTVVKRSASAQTSGRISPREHAQKVALKQVYTLSVTQNNEKKVLAVGQSLPTLQNATEVLFDHGSFRSPPPRISITKAL
;
A
#
# COMPACT_ATOMS: atom_id res chain seq x y z
N MET A 1 60.02 57.74 59.45
CA MET A 1 61.50 57.65 59.49
C MET A 1 62.14 58.80 58.69
N LYS A 2 62.63 59.86 59.36
CA LYS A 2 63.46 60.93 58.71
C LYS A 2 64.61 61.49 59.58
N ALA A 3 64.64 61.22 60.90
CA ALA A 3 65.56 61.88 61.84
C ALA A 3 66.93 61.19 62.02
N THR A 4 66.96 59.88 62.34
CA THR A 4 68.21 59.17 62.70
C THR A 4 69.17 58.90 61.53
N LYS A 5 68.76 59.19 60.28
CA LYS A 5 69.67 59.29 59.12
C LYS A 5 70.36 60.66 58.99
N HIS A 6 69.90 61.68 59.72
CA HIS A 6 70.49 63.02 59.74
C HIS A 6 71.49 63.20 60.88
N ILE A 7 71.14 62.73 62.09
CA ILE A 7 72.02 62.74 63.28
C ILE A 7 73.33 61.99 63.00
N ARG A 8 73.29 60.94 62.20
CA ARG A 8 74.46 60.14 61.80
C ARG A 8 75.36 60.78 60.72
N ARG A 9 75.06 62.01 60.27
CA ARG A 9 76.02 62.85 59.53
C ARG A 9 76.81 63.74 60.48
N LEU A 10 76.12 64.50 61.34
CA LEU A 10 76.73 65.51 62.23
C LEU A 10 77.80 64.98 63.21
N LEU A 11 77.76 63.69 63.58
CA LEU A 11 78.81 63.08 64.41
C LEU A 11 80.01 62.54 63.61
N LYS A 12 79.95 62.50 62.28
CA LYS A 12 81.15 62.32 61.44
C LYS A 12 81.94 63.63 61.39
N ASP A 13 81.22 64.75 61.34
CA ASP A 13 81.75 66.11 61.22
C ASP A 13 82.43 66.63 62.52
N LEU A 14 82.39 65.88 63.62
CA LEU A 14 83.02 66.25 64.91
C LEU A 14 84.27 65.43 65.28
N GLN A 15 84.53 64.30 64.60
CA GLN A 15 85.76 63.52 64.81
C GLN A 15 86.89 63.96 63.87
N GLU A 16 86.55 64.53 62.70
CA GLU A 16 87.49 65.00 61.68
C GLU A 16 88.12 66.39 62.01
N LEU A 17 87.99 66.85 63.26
CA LEU A 17 88.37 68.19 63.72
C LEU A 17 89.51 68.22 64.76
N ALA A 18 90.11 67.08 65.11
CA ALA A 18 91.17 66.99 66.11
C ALA A 18 92.61 66.97 65.53
N ASP A 19 92.83 66.22 64.45
CA ASP A 19 94.18 65.89 63.94
C ASP A 19 94.50 66.56 62.59
N SER A 20 94.43 67.89 62.52
CA SER A 20 94.81 68.66 61.32
C SER A 20 95.42 70.03 61.64
N SER A 21 96.60 70.05 62.26
CA SER A 21 97.44 71.25 62.38
C SER A 21 98.94 70.89 62.37
N MET A 22 99.57 71.04 61.21
CA MET A 22 101.01 70.86 60.99
C MET A 22 101.46 71.77 59.83
N ALA A 23 101.61 73.07 60.10
CA ALA A 23 102.33 74.05 59.25
C ALA A 23 102.48 75.38 59.99
N GLU A 24 103.60 76.07 59.74
CA GLU A 24 103.87 77.51 60.02
C GLU A 24 103.86 77.96 61.50
N ALA A 25 104.65 78.95 61.94
CA ALA A 25 105.92 79.49 61.44
C ALA A 25 106.57 80.31 62.59
N ASP A 26 107.86 80.64 62.46
CA ASP A 26 108.61 81.71 63.17
C ASP A 26 108.61 81.74 64.72
N GLY A 27 109.71 82.01 65.43
CA GLY A 27 111.03 82.44 64.99
C GLY A 27 111.54 83.59 65.86
N GLU A 28 112.41 83.26 66.83
CA GLU A 28 113.20 84.21 67.65
C GLU A 28 112.37 85.06 68.66
N ASP A 29 112.92 85.59 69.77
CA ASP A 29 114.34 85.70 70.16
C ASP A 29 114.58 85.49 71.70
N ARG A 30 115.87 85.31 72.04
CA ARG A 30 116.65 85.50 73.30
C ARG A 30 115.98 86.00 74.61
N ALA A 31 116.55 85.74 75.82
CA ALA A 31 117.64 84.86 76.28
C ALA A 31 117.83 84.92 77.82
N GLN A 32 118.73 84.06 78.35
CA GLN A 32 119.44 84.13 79.65
C GLN A 32 118.59 83.88 80.93
N ASP A 33 119.11 83.25 82.00
CA ASP A 33 120.44 82.64 82.24
C ASP A 33 120.32 81.40 83.19
N LYS A 34 121.46 80.86 83.66
CA LYS A 34 121.67 79.71 84.60
C LYS A 34 120.84 79.80 85.91
N GLU A 35 120.68 78.76 86.74
CA GLU A 35 121.66 77.76 87.21
C GLU A 35 121.03 76.48 87.86
N LEU A 36 121.80 75.70 88.64
CA LEU A 36 121.48 74.38 89.25
C LEU A 36 121.66 74.43 90.80
N PRO A 37 121.46 73.33 91.58
CA PRO A 37 120.31 72.41 91.72
C PRO A 37 119.91 72.29 93.23
N ALA A 38 119.73 71.04 93.74
CA ALA A 38 119.41 70.64 95.13
C ALA A 38 117.97 70.93 95.61
N GLU A 39 117.39 70.26 96.61
CA GLU A 39 117.34 68.87 97.12
C GLU A 39 116.63 68.97 98.50
N ASP A 40 115.80 67.98 98.81
CA ASP A 40 115.56 67.42 100.15
C ASP A 40 114.79 68.13 101.31
N ILE A 41 113.68 67.44 101.70
CA ILE A 41 113.42 66.85 103.04
C ILE A 41 112.60 67.64 104.12
N ASN A 42 111.89 66.85 104.95
CA ASN A 42 111.23 67.10 106.24
C ASN A 42 109.81 67.72 106.27
N LEU A 43 108.94 67.41 107.27
CA LEU A 43 108.71 66.17 108.04
C LEU A 43 107.37 66.27 108.82
N SER A 44 106.62 65.16 108.90
CA SER A 44 105.73 64.69 110.00
C SER A 44 104.93 65.63 110.93
N SER A 45 103.70 65.17 111.24
CA SER A 45 103.02 65.16 112.57
C SER A 45 102.44 66.48 113.14
N ALA A 46 101.44 66.46 114.04
CA ALA A 46 100.32 65.53 114.32
C ALA A 46 99.36 66.17 115.36
N THR A 47 98.18 65.56 115.59
CA THR A 47 97.27 65.76 116.77
C THR A 47 96.66 67.16 116.98
N THR A 48 95.56 67.42 117.70
CA THR A 48 94.34 66.66 118.14
C THR A 48 93.24 67.69 118.53
N SER A 49 92.00 67.21 118.72
CA SER A 49 91.00 67.69 119.71
C SER A 49 90.42 69.13 119.65
N GLU A 50 89.09 69.19 119.57
CA GLU A 50 88.19 70.25 120.08
C GLU A 50 88.28 70.36 121.64
N PRO A 51 87.49 71.20 122.38
CA PRO A 51 86.45 72.17 121.98
C PRO A 51 86.54 73.56 122.70
N GLY A 52 85.55 74.46 122.54
CA GLY A 52 85.39 75.59 123.48
C GLY A 52 84.61 76.87 123.10
N ASP A 53 83.30 76.77 122.86
CA ASP A 53 82.21 77.71 123.26
C ASP A 53 82.25 79.26 123.09
N SER A 54 81.05 79.81 122.81
CA SER A 54 80.61 81.22 123.01
C SER A 54 81.16 82.33 122.05
N LYS A 55 80.49 83.48 121.78
CA LYS A 55 79.20 84.03 122.27
C LYS A 55 78.62 85.15 121.34
N THR A 56 77.28 85.14 121.14
CA THR A 56 76.34 86.28 120.97
C THR A 56 76.63 87.51 120.06
N THR A 57 75.74 87.67 119.06
CA THR A 57 75.11 88.92 118.52
C THR A 57 74.48 89.83 119.63
N PRO A 58 74.05 91.12 119.44
CA PRO A 58 73.06 91.55 118.40
C PRO A 58 72.93 93.06 118.02
N MET A 59 71.83 93.37 117.31
CA MET A 59 71.12 94.67 117.09
C MET A 59 71.77 95.74 116.18
N ALA A 60 71.11 96.39 115.20
CA ALA A 60 69.69 96.80 114.93
C ALA A 60 69.30 98.19 115.51
N SER A 61 68.35 98.94 114.94
CA SER A 61 67.41 98.69 113.80
C SER A 61 67.77 99.56 112.58
N SER A 62 66.91 100.14 111.69
CA SER A 62 65.45 100.28 111.47
C SER A 62 65.25 100.94 110.07
N SER A 63 64.12 100.92 109.35
CA SER A 63 62.80 100.25 109.43
C SER A 63 62.04 100.47 108.09
N SER A 64 60.77 100.02 107.99
CA SER A 64 59.66 100.56 107.16
C SER A 64 59.92 100.88 105.65
N GLU A 65 59.47 100.05 104.70
CA GLU A 65 58.11 100.05 104.06
C GLU A 65 57.94 101.16 103.00
N THR A 66 57.36 100.98 101.80
CA THR A 66 56.69 99.85 101.08
C THR A 66 56.65 100.18 99.57
N ASP A 67 56.55 99.16 98.69
CA ASP A 67 55.97 99.16 97.31
C ASP A 67 56.37 100.27 96.30
N THR A 68 56.67 100.03 95.01
CA THR A 68 56.34 98.90 94.11
C THR A 68 57.28 98.84 92.87
N SER A 69 57.36 97.68 92.21
CA SER A 69 57.84 97.46 90.82
C SER A 69 59.19 98.05 90.35
N THR A 70 60.17 97.17 90.16
CA THR A 70 61.59 97.41 89.80
C THR A 70 61.96 96.98 88.37
N PRO A 71 63.15 97.31 87.81
CA PRO A 71 64.10 98.41 88.09
C PRO A 71 64.66 99.14 86.82
N SER A 72 65.13 100.39 86.94
CA SER A 72 66.26 100.91 86.13
C SER A 72 66.81 102.28 86.58
N GLU A 73 68.14 102.32 86.73
CA GLU A 73 69.11 103.41 86.49
C GLU A 73 68.72 104.92 86.43
N SER A 74 69.37 105.68 87.33
CA SER A 74 70.24 106.85 87.05
C SER A 74 69.69 108.22 86.60
N PHE A 75 70.15 109.24 87.33
CA PHE A 75 70.68 110.54 86.85
C PHE A 75 69.77 111.58 86.15
N ALA A 76 70.31 112.81 86.12
CA ALA A 76 69.90 113.95 85.31
C ALA A 76 68.43 114.43 85.48
N SER A 77 67.89 115.06 84.44
CA SER A 77 66.88 116.13 84.51
C SER A 77 67.34 117.36 85.32
N LYS A 78 66.62 118.48 85.18
CA LYS A 78 66.99 119.80 85.75
C LYS A 78 68.33 120.32 85.20
N VAL A 79 68.46 120.26 83.87
CA VAL A 79 69.62 120.69 83.07
C VAL A 79 69.13 121.64 81.95
N LEU A 80 68.29 122.64 82.26
CA LEU A 80 67.55 123.43 81.26
C LEU A 80 66.99 124.82 81.67
N HIS A 81 66.59 125.08 82.91
CA HIS A 81 65.71 126.21 83.27
C HIS A 81 66.42 127.57 83.29
N ASP A 82 67.30 127.78 84.27
CA ASP A 82 68.72 128.05 84.04
C ASP A 82 69.09 129.12 82.97
N GLU A 83 69.93 128.72 82.00
CA GLU A 83 71.08 129.42 81.38
C GLU A 83 71.00 130.83 80.72
N VAL A 84 69.98 131.67 80.95
CA VAL A 84 69.67 132.78 80.03
C VAL A 84 70.33 134.15 80.34
N GLN A 85 70.78 134.39 81.58
CA GLN A 85 70.91 135.77 82.11
C GLN A 85 72.18 136.57 81.74
N ARG A 86 72.49 136.83 80.46
CA ARG A 86 73.74 137.57 80.09
C ARG A 86 73.74 139.09 80.33
N LEU A 87 73.00 139.87 79.54
CA LEU A 87 73.50 141.15 78.98
C LEU A 87 73.90 142.29 79.96
N VAL A 88 73.06 142.70 80.91
CA VAL A 88 73.08 144.07 81.50
C VAL A 88 74.18 144.30 82.57
N ARG A 89 75.46 144.32 82.15
CA ARG A 89 76.69 144.40 82.97
C ARG A 89 77.83 145.12 82.20
N GLN A 90 79.08 144.97 82.64
CA GLN A 90 80.36 145.42 82.04
C GLN A 90 80.59 146.93 81.82
N LEU A 91 79.59 147.71 81.40
CA LEU A 91 79.76 149.17 81.22
C LEU A 91 80.02 149.76 82.63
N GLY A 92 80.28 150.54 83.67
CA GLY A 92 80.76 149.96 84.93
C GLY A 92 82.27 149.77 84.86
N ASP A 93 82.71 148.55 84.54
CA ASP A 93 84.10 148.07 84.47
C ASP A 93 85.06 149.02 83.76
N SER A 94 84.65 149.90 82.83
CA SER A 94 85.61 150.67 82.02
C SER A 94 86.44 151.71 82.80
N ARG A 95 85.81 152.73 83.42
CA ARG A 95 86.53 153.62 84.38
C ARG A 95 86.96 152.84 85.61
N VAL A 96 86.16 151.84 86.00
CA VAL A 96 86.47 150.95 87.12
C VAL A 96 87.73 150.14 86.85
N LEU A 97 88.13 149.87 85.60
CA LEU A 97 89.34 149.12 85.25
C LEU A 97 90.58 150.01 85.31
N VAL A 98 90.53 151.26 84.89
CA VAL A 98 91.66 152.16 85.21
C VAL A 98 91.71 152.40 86.73
N ALA A 99 90.56 152.44 87.41
CA ALA A 99 90.51 152.57 88.87
C ALA A 99 90.85 151.29 89.67
N THR A 100 90.72 150.08 89.11
CA THR A 100 91.24 148.84 89.71
C THR A 100 92.65 148.58 89.22
N LEU A 101 92.97 148.63 87.92
CA LEU A 101 94.35 148.48 87.41
C LEU A 101 95.32 149.53 87.94
N GLN A 102 94.93 150.78 88.23
CA GLN A 102 95.83 151.68 88.98
C GLN A 102 95.93 151.26 90.44
N ALA A 103 94.81 150.93 91.07
CA ALA A 103 94.82 150.34 92.40
C ALA A 103 95.51 148.97 92.46
N GLU A 104 95.77 148.28 91.34
CA GLU A 104 96.51 147.03 91.20
C GLU A 104 97.96 147.30 90.81
N ILE A 105 98.28 148.34 90.03
CA ILE A 105 99.67 148.80 89.88
C ILE A 105 100.20 149.29 91.24
N GLU A 106 99.34 149.81 92.12
CA GLU A 106 99.67 150.10 93.51
C GLU A 106 99.48 148.90 94.46
N MET A 107 98.39 148.12 94.41
CA MET A 107 98.22 146.91 95.25
C MET A 107 99.23 145.83 94.88
N VAL A 108 99.41 145.44 93.62
CA VAL A 108 100.42 144.43 93.22
C VAL A 108 101.84 144.95 93.45
N ARG A 109 102.08 146.27 93.44
CA ARG A 109 103.38 146.81 93.90
C ARG A 109 103.52 146.67 95.42
N LEU A 110 102.51 147.04 96.19
CA LEU A 110 102.51 146.95 97.65
C LEU A 110 102.57 145.48 98.10
N GLU A 111 101.81 144.58 97.51
CA GLU A 111 101.91 143.12 97.66
C GLU A 111 103.31 142.65 97.30
N LYS A 112 103.95 143.15 96.23
CA LYS A 112 105.34 142.74 95.95
C LYS A 112 106.35 143.27 96.96
N GLU A 113 106.10 144.44 97.56
CA GLU A 113 106.93 145.02 98.62
C GLU A 113 106.62 144.39 100.00
N GLU A 114 105.39 143.90 100.22
CA GLU A 114 104.93 143.17 101.41
C GLU A 114 105.33 141.68 101.34
N ASP A 115 105.32 141.05 100.17
CA ASP A 115 105.94 139.75 99.88
C ASP A 115 107.45 139.87 100.04
N HIS A 116 108.10 140.90 99.49
CA HIS A 116 109.54 141.10 99.74
C HIS A 116 109.84 141.36 101.22
N GLN A 117 108.94 141.99 101.99
CA GLN A 117 109.11 142.12 103.45
C GLN A 117 108.81 140.83 104.20
N ASN A 118 107.79 140.05 103.81
CA ASN A 118 107.48 138.76 104.42
C ASN A 118 108.55 137.72 104.10
N ASP A 119 109.03 137.63 102.86
CA ASP A 119 110.18 136.82 102.47
C ASP A 119 111.43 137.30 103.20
N HIS A 120 111.71 138.60 103.30
CA HIS A 120 112.91 139.05 104.01
C HIS A 120 112.82 138.87 105.53
N LEU A 121 111.62 138.96 106.14
CA LEU A 121 111.39 138.62 107.55
C LEU A 121 111.38 137.10 107.80
N THR A 122 110.96 136.30 106.81
CA THR A 122 110.98 134.83 106.88
C THR A 122 112.40 134.30 106.65
N ILE A 123 113.15 134.90 105.72
CA ILE A 123 114.58 134.68 105.54
C ILE A 123 115.32 135.13 106.79
N GLN A 124 115.10 136.34 107.34
CA GLN A 124 115.73 136.73 108.61
C GLN A 124 115.32 135.83 109.79
N ARG A 125 114.11 135.27 109.81
CA ARG A 125 113.73 134.24 110.80
C ARG A 125 114.46 132.92 110.56
N LEU A 126 114.59 132.46 109.31
CA LEU A 126 115.30 131.24 108.95
C LEU A 126 116.82 131.39 109.08
N GLU A 127 117.37 132.59 108.92
CA GLU A 127 118.77 132.96 109.20
C GLU A 127 119.02 133.12 110.70
N ALA A 128 118.06 133.65 111.47
CA ALA A 128 118.10 133.64 112.93
C ALA A 128 117.95 132.23 113.50
N GLU A 129 117.12 131.36 112.90
CA GLU A 129 117.03 129.95 113.27
C GLU A 129 118.24 129.15 112.78
N LEU A 130 118.78 129.41 111.59
CA LEU A 130 120.04 128.82 111.13
C LEU A 130 121.18 129.23 112.04
N THR A 131 121.41 130.51 112.31
CA THR A 131 122.48 130.93 113.23
C THR A 131 122.25 130.45 114.66
N ARG A 132 120.99 130.29 115.13
CA ARG A 132 120.68 129.63 116.41
C ARG A 132 120.96 128.14 116.39
N LEU A 133 120.64 127.44 115.30
CA LEU A 133 120.89 126.00 115.12
C LEU A 133 122.38 125.72 114.87
N GLU A 134 123.09 126.61 114.20
CA GLU A 134 124.55 126.57 114.04
C GLU A 134 125.23 126.83 115.37
N GLN A 135 124.83 127.85 116.15
CA GLN A 135 125.36 128.07 117.50
C GLN A 135 125.06 126.89 118.43
N GLN A 136 123.83 126.34 118.39
CA GLN A 136 123.47 125.14 119.14
C GLN A 136 124.33 123.94 118.72
N ALA A 137 124.42 123.65 117.41
CA ALA A 137 125.25 122.58 116.88
C ALA A 137 126.75 122.80 117.14
N GLN A 138 127.21 124.05 117.26
CA GLN A 138 128.61 124.40 117.55
C GLN A 138 128.93 124.26 119.04
N VAL A 139 127.95 124.52 119.94
CA VAL A 139 128.01 124.17 121.37
C VAL A 139 127.97 122.64 121.55
N ASP A 140 127.05 121.95 120.87
CA ASP A 140 126.94 120.49 120.94
C ASP A 140 128.16 119.79 120.34
N MET A 141 128.71 120.29 119.22
CA MET A 141 129.99 119.83 118.66
C MET A 141 131.18 120.14 119.57
N ALA A 142 131.17 121.23 120.34
CA ALA A 142 132.20 121.49 121.33
C ALA A 142 132.10 120.53 122.53
N GLY A 143 130.87 120.25 122.99
CA GLY A 143 130.60 119.24 124.02
C GLY A 143 131.01 117.83 123.58
N LEU A 144 130.62 117.42 122.37
CA LEU A 144 130.99 116.14 121.77
C LEU A 144 132.50 116.03 121.53
N LYS A 145 133.17 117.07 121.01
CA LYS A 145 134.64 117.07 120.86
C LYS A 145 135.36 116.93 122.20
N LYS A 146 134.87 117.59 123.25
CA LYS A 146 135.45 117.43 124.59
C LYS A 146 135.25 116.00 125.10
N ARG A 147 134.06 115.43 124.93
CA ARG A 147 133.75 114.04 125.31
C ARG A 147 134.56 113.02 124.51
N GLN A 148 134.84 113.31 123.23
CA GLN A 148 135.70 112.53 122.37
C GLN A 148 137.16 112.55 122.88
N GLN A 149 137.70 113.71 123.21
CA GLN A 149 139.06 113.82 123.78
C GLN A 149 139.20 113.09 125.12
N GLU A 150 138.16 113.09 125.96
CA GLU A 150 138.14 112.31 127.21
C GLU A 150 138.27 110.80 126.94
N ILE A 151 137.56 110.28 125.93
CA ILE A 151 137.58 108.84 125.56
C ILE A 151 138.89 108.46 124.84
N GLU A 152 139.39 109.30 123.94
CA GLU A 152 140.63 109.07 123.18
C GLU A 152 141.88 108.96 124.08
N LEU A 153 141.84 109.56 125.28
CA LEU A 153 142.89 109.42 126.30
C LEU A 153 142.83 108.09 127.07
N GLU A 154 141.66 107.47 127.22
CA GLU A 154 141.48 106.22 127.98
C GLU A 154 141.75 104.96 127.14
N ILE A 155 141.42 104.98 125.84
CA ILE A 155 141.61 103.85 124.90
C ILE A 155 143.02 103.20 124.95
N PRO A 156 144.14 103.95 124.79
CA PRO A 156 145.46 103.32 124.67
C PRO A 156 145.91 102.57 125.94
N ALA A 157 145.42 102.94 127.12
CA ALA A 157 145.70 102.22 128.36
C ALA A 157 145.02 100.84 128.38
N MET A 158 143.78 100.75 127.90
CA MET A 158 143.01 99.51 127.82
C MET A 158 143.56 98.55 126.76
N GLU A 159 144.01 99.06 125.61
CA GLU A 159 144.64 98.23 124.58
C GLU A 159 145.92 97.53 125.05
N GLN A 160 146.77 98.24 125.82
CA GLN A 160 148.01 97.67 126.34
C GLN A 160 147.74 96.51 127.30
N GLN A 161 146.76 96.65 128.21
CA GLN A 161 146.35 95.56 129.10
C GLN A 161 145.84 94.34 128.33
N SER A 162 145.07 94.55 127.24
CA SER A 162 144.58 93.45 126.40
C SER A 162 145.69 92.71 125.64
N LYS A 163 146.75 93.42 125.20
CA LYS A 163 147.90 92.80 124.50
C LYS A 163 148.72 91.91 125.43
N CYS A 164 149.09 92.39 126.60
CA CYS A 164 149.91 91.61 127.55
C CYS A 164 149.23 90.29 127.98
N LEU A 165 147.90 90.28 128.14
CA LEU A 165 147.16 89.05 128.46
C LEU A 165 147.13 88.04 127.30
N LYS A 166 147.12 88.50 126.05
CA LYS A 166 147.14 87.62 124.86
C LYS A 166 148.51 86.97 124.64
N GLU A 167 149.58 87.70 124.87
CA GLU A 167 150.96 87.19 124.73
C GLU A 167 151.26 86.08 125.74
N VAL A 168 150.82 86.24 127.01
CA VAL A 168 150.95 85.22 128.06
C VAL A 168 150.17 83.93 127.76
N LEU A 169 149.10 84.01 126.96
CA LEU A 169 148.19 82.90 126.64
C LEU A 169 148.37 82.31 125.23
N HIS A 170 149.43 82.68 124.49
CA HIS A 170 149.75 82.06 123.21
C HIS A 170 150.12 80.57 123.37
N ASP A 171 149.92 79.75 122.33
CA ASP A 171 150.17 78.30 122.29
C ASP A 171 149.50 77.45 123.40
N LEU A 172 148.25 77.07 123.15
CA LEU A 172 147.45 76.16 123.98
C LEU A 172 147.41 74.71 123.45
N ASN A 173 148.20 74.36 122.42
CA ASN A 173 148.18 73.01 121.83
C ASN A 173 149.07 72.04 122.61
N VAL A 174 148.54 70.85 122.92
CA VAL A 174 149.12 69.90 123.89
C VAL A 174 149.15 68.48 123.30
N SER A 175 150.21 67.73 123.57
CA SER A 175 150.30 66.29 123.29
C SER A 175 149.78 65.47 124.48
N GLU A 176 149.26 64.27 124.22
CA GLU A 176 148.67 63.39 125.27
C GLU A 176 149.58 63.16 126.52
N PRO A 177 150.90 62.91 126.41
CA PRO A 177 151.76 62.83 127.60
C PRO A 177 151.92 64.18 128.34
N LEU A 178 151.98 65.31 127.63
CA LEU A 178 152.05 66.64 128.25
C LEU A 178 150.72 67.01 128.93
N TYR A 179 149.59 66.52 128.41
CA TYR A 179 148.29 66.63 129.07
C TYR A 179 148.30 65.89 130.42
N GLU A 180 148.79 64.65 130.46
CA GLU A 180 148.92 63.86 131.70
C GLU A 180 149.88 64.52 132.72
N GLU A 181 151.03 65.02 132.27
CA GLU A 181 151.99 65.76 133.11
C GLU A 181 151.36 67.03 133.72
N LEU A 182 150.63 67.82 132.93
CA LEU A 182 149.93 69.01 133.43
C LEU A 182 148.77 68.65 134.37
N LEU A 183 148.10 67.52 134.15
CA LEU A 183 146.97 67.06 134.96
C LEU A 183 147.43 66.68 136.39
N ALA A 184 148.63 66.10 136.50
CA ALA A 184 149.25 65.72 137.77
C ALA A 184 149.62 66.92 138.67
N ILE A 185 149.67 68.14 138.13
CA ILE A 185 149.88 69.37 138.91
C ILE A 185 148.54 69.78 139.58
N PRO A 186 148.46 69.87 140.92
CA PRO A 186 147.24 70.28 141.63
C PRO A 186 146.73 71.66 141.23
N GLU A 187 145.40 71.81 141.19
CA GLU A 187 144.73 72.98 140.60
C GLU A 187 145.10 74.30 141.30
N ASP A 188 145.19 74.31 142.63
CA ASP A 188 145.61 75.46 143.47
C ASP A 188 146.97 76.07 143.09
N LYS A 189 147.78 75.34 142.31
CA LYS A 189 149.13 75.73 141.88
C LYS A 189 149.29 75.76 140.36
N ARG A 190 148.24 75.45 139.59
CA ARG A 190 148.30 75.41 138.12
C ARG A 190 148.19 76.82 137.56
N SER A 191 149.03 77.16 136.57
CA SER A 191 148.90 78.44 135.86
C SER A 191 147.67 78.46 134.96
N LEU A 192 147.09 79.65 134.73
CA LEU A 192 145.92 79.81 133.86
C LEU A 192 146.12 79.20 132.46
N LYS A 193 147.32 79.35 131.89
CA LYS A 193 147.70 78.74 130.61
C LYS A 193 147.61 77.21 130.65
N ALA A 194 148.13 76.57 131.69
CA ALA A 194 148.10 75.12 131.84
C ALA A 194 146.68 74.55 132.06
N HIS A 195 145.79 75.30 132.73
CA HIS A 195 144.38 74.90 132.85
C HIS A 195 143.64 74.98 131.50
N LEU A 196 143.84 76.07 130.75
CA LEU A 196 143.27 76.23 129.40
C LEU A 196 143.81 75.20 128.39
N GLN A 197 145.09 74.82 128.53
CA GLN A 197 145.75 73.75 127.76
C GLN A 197 145.08 72.38 127.95
N ILE A 198 144.70 72.04 129.18
CA ILE A 198 143.96 70.81 129.51
C ILE A 198 142.56 70.81 128.90
N LEU A 199 141.79 71.89 129.10
CA LEU A 199 140.45 72.03 128.51
C LEU A 199 140.47 71.97 126.98
N ALA A 200 141.50 72.55 126.34
CA ALA A 200 141.68 72.49 124.90
C ALA A 200 141.94 71.04 124.42
N TYR A 201 142.80 70.29 125.11
CA TYR A 201 143.06 68.89 124.77
C TYR A 201 141.81 68.00 124.91
N GLU A 202 141.05 68.15 125.99
CA GLU A 202 139.81 67.38 126.24
C GLU A 202 138.78 67.60 125.12
N LYS A 203 138.53 68.86 124.75
CA LYS A 203 137.61 69.18 123.64
C LYS A 203 138.12 68.65 122.31
N LEU A 204 139.42 68.77 122.03
CA LEU A 204 140.01 68.20 120.82
C LEU A 204 139.99 66.66 120.80
N LYS A 205 140.01 65.98 121.96
CA LYS A 205 139.85 64.53 122.07
C LYS A 205 138.40 64.11 121.79
N ALA A 206 137.43 64.76 122.42
CA ALA A 206 136.01 64.52 122.16
C ALA A 206 135.66 64.69 120.67
N PHE A 207 136.12 65.76 120.01
CA PHE A 207 135.91 65.96 118.57
C PHE A 207 136.60 64.90 117.70
N ARG A 208 137.75 64.35 118.10
CA ARG A 208 138.39 63.22 117.37
C ARG A 208 137.56 61.95 117.48
N GLU A 209 137.06 61.63 118.67
CA GLU A 209 136.22 60.46 118.93
C GLU A 209 134.86 60.58 118.17
N GLU A 210 134.26 61.77 118.15
CA GLU A 210 133.08 62.09 117.35
C GLU A 210 133.34 61.94 115.83
N ILE A 211 134.46 62.46 115.32
CA ILE A 211 134.86 62.30 113.90
C ILE A 211 135.06 60.81 113.55
N GLU A 212 135.59 59.99 114.45
CA GLU A 212 135.70 58.55 114.23
C GLU A 212 134.36 57.82 114.26
N ALA A 213 133.46 58.21 115.16
CA ALA A 213 132.10 57.67 115.20
C ALA A 213 131.33 58.00 113.91
N LEU A 214 131.35 59.28 113.48
CA LEU A 214 130.73 59.73 112.23
C LEU A 214 131.34 59.07 110.99
N ARG A 215 132.65 58.77 110.98
CA ARG A 215 133.28 58.00 109.90
C ARG A 215 132.77 56.55 109.86
N LYS A 216 132.73 55.87 111.01
CA LYS A 216 132.17 54.51 111.12
C LYS A 216 130.70 54.48 110.67
N GLU A 217 129.90 55.45 111.07
CA GLU A 217 128.48 55.48 110.73
C GLU A 217 128.20 55.83 109.26
N ARG A 218 129.00 56.73 108.67
CA ARG A 218 129.03 56.93 107.21
C ARG A 218 129.38 55.64 106.47
N ASP A 219 130.38 54.90 106.94
CA ASP A 219 130.85 53.69 106.27
C ASP A 219 129.84 52.54 106.41
N ASN A 220 129.22 52.37 107.59
CA ASN A 220 128.05 51.51 107.82
C ASN A 220 126.90 51.85 106.85
N SER A 221 126.54 53.13 106.77
CA SER A 221 125.48 53.63 105.89
C SER A 221 125.79 53.38 104.42
N ARG A 222 127.06 53.52 104.01
CA ARG A 222 127.53 53.26 102.66
C ARG A 222 127.46 51.77 102.31
N GLU A 223 127.81 50.88 103.22
CA GLU A 223 127.61 49.43 103.03
C GLU A 223 126.12 49.08 102.95
N TYR A 224 125.27 49.69 103.79
CA TYR A 224 123.83 49.47 103.76
C TYR A 224 123.21 49.90 102.43
N LEU A 225 123.55 51.10 101.96
CA LEU A 225 123.16 51.60 100.63
C LEU A 225 123.69 50.72 99.49
N GLY A 226 124.92 50.17 99.62
CA GLY A 226 125.46 49.17 98.69
C GLY A 226 124.59 47.92 98.61
N ARG A 227 124.29 47.30 99.76
CA ARG A 227 123.41 46.11 99.86
C ARG A 227 122.01 46.37 99.31
N GLN A 228 121.45 47.56 99.57
CA GLN A 228 120.14 47.96 99.04
C GLN A 228 120.16 48.25 97.54
N ASN A 229 121.22 48.82 96.98
CA ASN A 229 121.38 48.96 95.53
C ASN A 229 121.51 47.60 94.83
N GLU A 230 122.32 46.67 95.39
CA GLU A 230 122.41 45.29 94.89
C GLU A 230 121.05 44.56 94.91
N GLU A 231 120.22 44.85 95.92
CA GLU A 231 118.86 44.34 96.06
C GLU A 231 117.89 44.96 95.03
N VAL A 232 117.93 46.28 94.85
CA VAL A 232 117.15 46.99 93.82
C VAL A 232 117.51 46.47 92.43
N GLU A 233 118.80 46.33 92.09
CA GLU A 233 119.20 45.73 90.81
C GLU A 233 118.73 44.28 90.68
N ARG A 234 118.78 43.48 91.75
CA ARG A 234 118.29 42.09 91.75
C ARG A 234 116.80 42.04 91.41
N MET A 235 116.01 42.91 92.04
CA MET A 235 114.57 43.02 91.81
C MET A 235 114.26 43.57 90.40
N GLN A 236 115.02 44.56 89.91
CA GLN A 236 114.90 45.06 88.54
C GLN A 236 115.19 43.95 87.51
N ARG A 237 116.27 43.19 87.69
CA ARG A 237 116.62 42.05 86.82
C ARG A 237 115.55 40.96 86.84
N GLU A 238 114.88 40.73 87.96
CA GLU A 238 113.78 39.77 88.05
C GLU A 238 112.47 40.29 87.42
N VAL A 239 112.13 41.57 87.61
CA VAL A 239 111.00 42.22 86.91
C VAL A 239 111.21 42.21 85.39
N GLN A 240 112.44 42.40 84.91
CA GLN A 240 112.79 42.27 83.49
C GLN A 240 112.58 40.83 82.97
N ARG A 241 112.94 39.80 83.75
CA ARG A 241 112.68 38.40 83.39
C ARG A 241 111.18 38.09 83.34
N ILE A 242 110.44 38.48 84.37
CA ILE A 242 109.00 38.23 84.48
C ILE A 242 108.24 38.95 83.35
N SER A 243 108.57 40.21 83.07
CA SER A 243 107.95 40.95 81.95
C SER A 243 108.32 40.39 80.58
N ALA A 244 109.56 39.93 80.37
CA ALA A 244 109.95 39.23 79.15
C ALA A 244 109.19 37.90 78.98
N ALA A 245 109.06 37.09 80.04
CA ALA A 245 108.29 35.85 80.01
C ALA A 245 106.80 36.10 79.72
N ALA A 246 106.19 37.12 80.34
CA ALA A 246 104.82 37.53 80.06
C ALA A 246 104.64 38.04 78.62
N ALA A 247 105.63 38.74 78.05
CA ALA A 247 105.63 39.20 76.66
C ALA A 247 105.86 38.09 75.62
N ILE A 248 106.38 36.93 76.03
CA ILE A 248 106.42 35.70 75.23
C ILE A 248 105.06 34.99 75.33
N ALA A 249 104.61 34.69 76.55
CA ALA A 249 103.33 34.02 76.80
C ALA A 249 102.14 34.74 76.14
N LYS A 250 102.11 36.08 76.19
CA LYS A 250 101.10 36.86 75.45
C LYS A 250 101.18 36.64 73.94
N ARG A 251 102.38 36.68 73.34
CA ARG A 251 102.54 36.45 71.89
C ARG A 251 102.13 35.04 71.48
N ASP A 252 102.30 34.05 72.35
CA ASP A 252 101.88 32.68 72.06
C ASP A 252 100.36 32.53 72.18
N LEU A 253 99.73 33.14 73.18
CA LEU A 253 98.26 33.27 73.25
C LEU A 253 97.68 34.03 72.05
N ASP A 254 98.31 35.13 71.61
CA ASP A 254 97.89 35.89 70.43
C ASP A 254 97.95 35.03 69.14
N LYS A 255 98.95 34.14 69.02
CA LYS A 255 99.03 33.15 67.92
C LYS A 255 97.95 32.08 68.03
N GLU A 256 97.71 31.53 69.22
CA GLU A 256 96.67 30.52 69.45
C GLU A 256 95.28 31.07 69.15
N MET A 257 94.97 32.28 69.62
CA MET A 257 93.73 32.98 69.31
C MET A 257 93.55 33.22 67.81
N SER A 258 94.62 33.63 67.11
CA SER A 258 94.62 33.79 65.64
C SER A 258 94.39 32.45 64.91
N ALA A 259 95.03 31.38 65.35
CA ALA A 259 94.86 30.04 64.78
C ALA A 259 93.46 29.47 65.04
N VAL A 260 92.86 29.73 66.20
CA VAL A 260 91.47 29.36 66.52
C VAL A 260 90.48 30.19 65.70
N ALA A 261 90.70 31.51 65.53
CA ALA A 261 89.87 32.35 64.67
C ALA A 261 89.89 31.86 63.21
N ALA A 262 91.08 31.66 62.64
CA ALA A 262 91.24 31.14 61.28
C ALA A 262 90.69 29.71 61.10
N ARG A 263 90.61 28.90 62.17
CA ARG A 263 89.93 27.60 62.16
C ARG A 263 88.41 27.77 62.16
N ASN A 264 87.87 28.69 62.96
CA ASN A 264 86.43 28.95 63.01
C ASN A 264 85.91 29.52 61.68
N GLU A 265 86.63 30.47 61.06
CA GLU A 265 86.29 31.01 59.73
C GLU A 265 86.20 29.91 58.65
N ARG A 266 87.10 28.91 58.70
CA ARG A 266 87.06 27.73 57.81
C ARG A 266 85.88 26.82 58.10
N LEU A 267 85.65 26.48 59.37
CA LEU A 267 84.51 25.64 59.77
C LEU A 267 83.16 26.28 59.43
N GLU A 268 83.04 27.61 59.55
CA GLU A 268 81.86 28.33 59.05
C GLU A 268 81.76 28.29 57.53
N ALA A 269 82.86 28.38 56.79
CA ALA A 269 82.84 28.29 55.33
C ALA A 269 82.44 26.89 54.85
N GLU A 270 82.97 25.83 55.48
CA GLU A 270 82.60 24.44 55.27
C GLU A 270 81.11 24.20 55.62
N LEU A 271 80.61 24.78 56.72
CA LEU A 271 79.20 24.74 57.10
C LEU A 271 78.30 25.45 56.08
N ARG A 272 78.70 26.65 55.62
CA ARG A 272 77.97 27.40 54.58
C ARG A 272 77.93 26.60 53.26
N GLU A 273 79.03 25.97 52.86
CA GLU A 273 79.07 25.10 51.68
C GLU A 273 78.20 23.83 51.85
N ALA A 274 78.20 23.24 53.05
CA ALA A 274 77.37 22.07 53.36
C ALA A 274 75.86 22.41 53.32
N LEU A 275 75.45 23.56 53.85
CA LEU A 275 74.06 24.02 53.77
C LEU A 275 73.62 24.23 52.31
N VAL A 276 74.43 24.91 51.48
CA VAL A 276 74.16 25.07 50.04
C VAL A 276 74.07 23.72 49.32
N LYS A 277 74.92 22.73 49.67
CA LYS A 277 74.83 21.36 49.15
C LYS A 277 73.50 20.69 49.53
N VAL A 278 73.04 20.85 50.77
CA VAL A 278 71.75 20.32 51.25
C VAL A 278 70.58 20.97 50.51
N GLU A 279 70.57 22.29 50.34
CA GLU A 279 69.53 23.01 49.56
C GLU A 279 69.49 22.54 48.11
N VAL A 280 70.64 22.42 47.44
CA VAL A 280 70.75 21.94 46.05
C VAL A 280 70.31 20.47 45.93
N LEU A 281 70.61 19.62 46.91
CA LEU A 281 70.14 18.23 46.94
C LEU A 281 68.63 18.13 47.21
N SER A 282 68.07 18.97 48.08
CA SER A 282 66.63 19.06 48.34
C SER A 282 65.86 19.54 47.10
N ALA A 283 66.37 20.56 46.40
CA ALA A 283 65.79 21.03 45.14
C ALA A 283 65.84 19.95 44.06
N LYS A 284 66.97 19.22 43.92
CA LYS A 284 67.07 18.06 43.03
C LYS A 284 66.10 16.94 43.40
N GLY A 285 65.91 16.65 44.69
CA GLY A 285 64.91 15.70 45.18
C GLY A 285 63.51 16.06 44.68
N SER A 286 63.06 17.29 44.97
CA SER A 286 61.77 17.80 44.49
C SER A 286 61.62 17.73 42.96
N MET A 287 62.69 18.00 42.20
CA MET A 287 62.68 17.85 40.74
C MET A 287 62.60 16.38 40.28
N TYR A 288 63.24 15.45 40.98
CA TYR A 288 63.11 14.01 40.70
C TYR A 288 61.70 13.51 41.02
N ASP A 289 61.10 13.96 42.13
CA ASP A 289 59.73 13.62 42.50
C ASP A 289 58.72 14.18 41.48
N GLU A 290 58.90 15.43 41.03
CA GLU A 290 58.12 16.01 39.91
C GLU A 290 58.28 15.24 38.60
N VAL A 291 59.50 14.84 38.24
CA VAL A 291 59.77 14.07 37.01
C VAL A 291 59.18 12.67 37.11
N LYS A 292 59.23 12.05 38.29
CA LYS A 292 58.59 10.77 38.55
C LYS A 292 57.07 10.89 38.48
N GLU A 293 56.45 11.89 39.11
CA GLU A 293 55.01 12.09 39.03
C GLU A 293 54.53 12.30 37.58
N LYS A 294 55.36 12.96 36.75
CA LYS A 294 55.11 13.12 35.30
C LYS A 294 55.31 11.81 34.53
N LEU A 295 56.26 10.96 34.93
CA LEU A 295 56.47 9.62 34.37
C LEU A 295 55.30 8.69 34.73
N ASP A 296 54.96 8.57 36.01
CA ASP A 296 53.86 7.74 36.52
C ASP A 296 52.52 8.12 35.82
N LYS A 297 52.27 9.42 35.58
CA LYS A 297 51.13 9.92 34.79
C LYS A 297 51.21 9.57 33.30
N ALA A 298 52.39 9.61 32.70
CA ALA A 298 52.60 9.24 31.30
C ALA A 298 52.44 7.72 31.08
N GLU A 299 52.96 6.90 32.00
CA GLU A 299 52.78 5.44 32.00
C GLU A 299 51.30 5.06 32.18
N GLY A 300 50.58 5.69 33.11
CA GLY A 300 49.12 5.54 33.22
C GLY A 300 48.38 5.91 31.93
N SER A 301 48.74 7.05 31.31
CA SER A 301 48.15 7.46 30.03
C SER A 301 48.48 6.51 28.87
N ILE A 302 49.64 5.85 28.87
CA ILE A 302 50.01 4.82 27.90
C ILE A 302 49.14 3.58 28.13
N ILE A 303 48.99 3.11 29.37
CA ILE A 303 48.16 1.96 29.72
C ILE A 303 46.68 2.20 29.32
N ASP A 304 46.13 3.39 29.60
CA ASP A 304 44.77 3.76 29.18
C ASP A 304 44.63 3.80 27.65
N ALA A 305 45.64 4.31 26.93
CA ALA A 305 45.66 4.30 25.47
C ALA A 305 45.77 2.88 24.89
N GLU A 306 46.53 1.99 25.50
CA GLU A 306 46.64 0.59 25.10
C GLU A 306 45.37 -0.21 25.40
N ASN A 307 44.74 0.00 26.55
CA ASN A 307 43.42 -0.55 26.89
C ASN A 307 42.35 -0.08 25.90
N SER A 308 42.31 1.22 25.60
CA SER A 308 41.40 1.81 24.60
C SER A 308 41.63 1.21 23.21
N LYS A 309 42.89 1.10 22.77
CA LYS A 309 43.29 0.44 21.52
C LYS A 309 42.87 -1.04 21.48
N ALA A 310 43.01 -1.78 22.58
CA ALA A 310 42.59 -3.18 22.67
C ALA A 310 41.07 -3.33 22.50
N VAL A 311 40.28 -2.48 23.17
CA VAL A 311 38.82 -2.44 23.00
C VAL A 311 38.43 -2.06 21.56
N MET A 312 39.11 -1.08 20.96
CA MET A 312 38.85 -0.66 19.58
C MET A 312 39.24 -1.71 18.54
N THR A 313 40.29 -2.52 18.78
CA THR A 313 40.61 -3.66 17.91
C THR A 313 39.64 -4.82 18.08
N ALA A 314 39.16 -5.10 19.30
CA ALA A 314 38.13 -6.11 19.53
C ALA A 314 36.78 -5.75 18.89
N THR A 315 36.34 -4.49 18.99
CA THR A 315 35.11 -4.03 18.33
C THR A 315 35.25 -3.99 16.80
N LEU A 316 36.41 -3.57 16.28
CA LEU A 316 36.67 -3.62 14.83
C LEU A 316 36.66 -5.05 14.30
N GLN A 317 37.22 -6.03 15.04
CA GLN A 317 37.17 -7.45 14.68
C GLN A 317 35.72 -7.95 14.57
N VAL A 318 34.87 -7.68 15.57
CA VAL A 318 33.44 -8.04 15.54
C VAL A 318 32.73 -7.42 14.33
N VAL A 319 33.01 -6.16 14.01
CA VAL A 319 32.43 -5.49 12.83
C VAL A 319 32.95 -6.09 11.51
N THR A 320 34.21 -6.55 11.43
CA THR A 320 34.70 -7.26 10.24
C THR A 320 34.09 -8.66 10.09
N ASP A 321 33.85 -9.37 11.19
CA ASP A 321 33.21 -10.68 11.18
C ASP A 321 31.72 -10.59 10.82
N GLU A 322 31.00 -9.59 11.35
CA GLU A 322 29.62 -9.31 10.95
C GLU A 322 29.54 -8.88 9.47
N LYS A 323 30.45 -8.02 8.99
CA LYS A 323 30.55 -7.68 7.57
C LYS A 323 30.78 -8.91 6.69
N GLN A 324 31.67 -9.82 7.09
CA GLN A 324 31.96 -11.04 6.33
C GLN A 324 30.73 -11.96 6.27
N ARG A 325 30.06 -12.17 7.41
CA ARG A 325 28.79 -12.90 7.50
C ARG A 325 27.69 -12.27 6.63
N LEU A 326 27.60 -10.94 6.58
CA LEU A 326 26.64 -10.23 5.70
C LEU A 326 26.98 -10.42 4.22
N LEU A 327 28.27 -10.44 3.85
CA LEU A 327 28.70 -10.75 2.47
C LEU A 327 28.40 -12.19 2.05
N GLU A 328 28.42 -13.14 2.99
CA GLU A 328 27.97 -14.52 2.75
C GLU A 328 26.46 -14.59 2.55
N VAL A 329 25.67 -13.96 3.42
CA VAL A 329 24.21 -13.85 3.25
C VAL A 329 23.83 -13.17 1.94
N ILE A 330 24.58 -12.15 1.48
CA ILE A 330 24.35 -11.52 0.17
C ILE A 330 24.54 -12.53 -0.96
N LYS A 331 25.65 -13.29 -0.98
CA LYS A 331 25.88 -14.33 -2.01
C LYS A 331 24.79 -15.40 -2.03
N ASP A 332 24.31 -15.82 -0.85
CA ASP A 332 23.19 -16.77 -0.74
C ASP A 332 21.90 -16.18 -1.35
N LYS A 333 21.65 -14.87 -1.18
CA LYS A 333 20.51 -14.19 -1.80
C LYS A 333 20.69 -13.98 -3.31
N ASP A 334 21.88 -13.64 -3.78
CA ASP A 334 22.17 -13.55 -5.22
C ASP A 334 21.93 -14.90 -5.90
N HIS A 335 22.41 -16.01 -5.30
CA HIS A 335 22.15 -17.36 -5.81
C HIS A 335 20.65 -17.73 -5.81
N CYS A 336 19.90 -17.34 -4.77
CA CYS A 336 18.44 -17.50 -4.74
C CYS A 336 17.74 -16.67 -5.84
N LEU A 337 18.23 -15.45 -6.12
CA LEU A 337 17.70 -14.57 -7.17
C LEU A 337 17.99 -15.13 -8.57
N ASP A 338 19.17 -15.69 -8.79
CA ASP A 338 19.50 -16.39 -10.05
C ASP A 338 18.59 -17.59 -10.29
N LEU A 339 18.34 -18.41 -9.26
CA LEU A 339 17.42 -19.56 -9.37
C LEU A 339 15.99 -19.10 -9.67
N LEU A 340 15.47 -18.11 -8.93
CA LEU A 340 14.15 -17.52 -9.20
C LEU A 340 14.07 -16.82 -10.56
N SER A 341 15.18 -16.30 -11.08
CA SER A 341 15.28 -15.75 -12.43
C SER A 341 15.17 -16.85 -13.49
N MET A 342 15.82 -18.00 -13.28
CA MET A 342 15.68 -19.17 -14.15
C MET A 342 14.26 -19.74 -14.13
N ASP A 343 13.64 -19.88 -12.95
CA ASP A 343 12.25 -20.33 -12.80
C ASP A 343 11.28 -19.36 -13.50
N LYS A 344 11.46 -18.05 -13.30
CA LYS A 344 10.68 -17.02 -14.01
C LYS A 344 10.83 -17.14 -15.53
N ILE A 345 12.04 -17.38 -16.04
CA ILE A 345 12.30 -17.57 -17.48
C ILE A 345 11.64 -18.86 -17.98
N TYR A 346 11.70 -19.95 -17.22
CA TYR A 346 11.06 -21.23 -17.55
C TYR A 346 9.54 -21.09 -17.62
N LEU A 347 8.90 -20.62 -16.54
CA LEU A 347 7.45 -20.41 -16.46
C LEU A 347 6.96 -19.40 -17.53
N SER A 348 7.75 -18.37 -17.84
CA SER A 348 7.42 -17.44 -18.93
C SER A 348 7.44 -18.10 -20.32
N ARG A 349 8.28 -19.12 -20.53
CA ARG A 349 8.29 -19.93 -21.77
C ARG A 349 7.08 -20.87 -21.81
N GLU A 350 6.74 -21.53 -20.70
CA GLU A 350 5.54 -22.38 -20.63
C GLU A 350 4.26 -21.58 -20.84
N VAL A 351 4.07 -20.47 -20.15
CA VAL A 351 2.92 -19.56 -20.33
C VAL A 351 2.83 -19.10 -21.78
N LYS A 352 3.95 -18.75 -22.43
CA LYS A 352 3.95 -18.40 -23.85
C LYS A 352 3.55 -19.59 -24.74
N ALA A 353 4.10 -20.78 -24.49
CA ALA A 353 3.78 -21.98 -25.26
C ALA A 353 2.30 -22.36 -25.13
N HIS A 354 1.71 -22.24 -23.93
CA HIS A 354 0.29 -22.44 -23.70
C HIS A 354 -0.57 -21.36 -24.37
N LEU A 355 -0.19 -20.08 -24.31
CA LEU A 355 -0.89 -19.01 -25.03
C LEU A 355 -0.85 -19.21 -26.55
N ASP A 356 0.29 -19.61 -27.11
CA ASP A 356 0.43 -19.89 -28.53
C ASP A 356 -0.25 -21.21 -28.94
N GLN A 357 -0.52 -22.13 -28.01
CA GLN A 357 -1.37 -23.31 -28.24
C GLN A 357 -2.88 -22.97 -28.14
N VAL A 358 -3.28 -22.09 -27.22
CA VAL A 358 -4.66 -21.58 -27.13
C VAL A 358 -5.04 -20.88 -28.44
N LYS A 359 -4.19 -19.98 -28.97
CA LYS A 359 -4.44 -19.32 -30.26
C LYS A 359 -4.65 -20.28 -31.43
N LYS A 360 -3.91 -21.40 -31.48
CA LYS A 360 -4.12 -22.44 -32.51
C LYS A 360 -5.48 -23.10 -32.36
N LEU A 361 -5.86 -23.46 -31.13
CA LEU A 361 -7.15 -24.08 -30.85
C LEU A 361 -8.32 -23.09 -31.11
N GLU A 362 -8.13 -21.80 -30.88
CA GLU A 362 -9.06 -20.74 -31.26
C GLU A 362 -9.21 -20.61 -32.78
N GLN A 363 -8.10 -20.63 -33.53
CA GLN A 363 -8.09 -20.61 -35.00
C GLN A 363 -8.70 -21.88 -35.61
N GLU A 364 -8.40 -23.05 -35.04
CA GLU A 364 -9.02 -24.33 -35.42
C GLU A 364 -10.53 -24.29 -35.14
N LEU A 365 -10.96 -23.79 -33.98
CA LEU A 365 -12.37 -23.63 -33.62
C LEU A 365 -13.08 -22.66 -34.58
N GLU A 366 -12.48 -21.52 -34.90
CA GLU A 366 -13.03 -20.56 -35.87
C GLU A 366 -13.18 -21.20 -37.25
N HIS A 367 -12.15 -21.90 -37.74
CA HIS A 367 -12.21 -22.63 -39.01
C HIS A 367 -13.30 -23.72 -39.02
N GLN A 368 -13.47 -24.50 -37.94
CA GLN A 368 -14.57 -25.46 -37.84
C GLN A 368 -15.94 -24.77 -37.75
N GLN A 369 -16.04 -23.59 -37.13
CA GLN A 369 -17.27 -22.79 -37.16
C GLN A 369 -17.59 -22.27 -38.55
N GLU A 370 -16.62 -21.77 -39.32
CA GLU A 370 -16.79 -21.36 -40.71
C GLU A 370 -17.23 -22.54 -41.60
N LYS A 371 -16.57 -23.69 -41.45
CA LYS A 371 -16.93 -24.93 -42.12
C LYS A 371 -18.34 -25.40 -41.75
N LEU A 372 -18.76 -25.21 -40.50
CA LEU A 372 -20.13 -25.49 -40.06
C LEU A 372 -21.14 -24.47 -40.62
N ARG A 373 -20.77 -23.19 -40.78
CA ARG A 373 -21.60 -22.16 -41.43
C ARG A 373 -21.79 -22.49 -42.91
N SER A 374 -20.73 -22.81 -43.66
CA SER A 374 -20.83 -23.17 -45.08
C SER A 374 -21.56 -24.50 -45.32
N LEU A 375 -21.36 -25.51 -44.47
CA LEU A 375 -22.14 -26.76 -44.51
C LEU A 375 -23.63 -26.54 -44.16
N LYS A 376 -23.95 -25.60 -43.25
CA LYS A 376 -25.36 -25.22 -42.99
C LYS A 376 -25.98 -24.52 -44.20
N ASN A 377 -25.25 -23.63 -44.86
CA ASN A 377 -25.71 -22.91 -46.05
C ASN A 377 -25.94 -23.87 -47.22
N THR A 378 -24.95 -24.68 -47.61
CA THR A 378 -25.08 -25.68 -48.68
C THR A 378 -26.18 -26.71 -48.40
N ARG A 379 -26.36 -27.13 -47.14
CA ARG A 379 -27.51 -27.97 -46.75
C ARG A 379 -28.84 -27.24 -46.95
N GLN A 380 -28.92 -25.95 -46.64
CA GLN A 380 -30.12 -25.14 -46.85
C GLN A 380 -30.40 -24.89 -48.34
N GLU A 381 -29.35 -24.67 -49.14
CA GLU A 381 -29.43 -24.56 -50.61
C GLU A 381 -29.95 -25.86 -51.23
N LEU A 382 -29.40 -27.02 -50.84
CA LEU A 382 -29.88 -28.33 -51.28
C LEU A 382 -31.31 -28.62 -50.82
N TYR A 383 -31.67 -28.25 -49.58
CA TYR A 383 -33.05 -28.41 -49.08
C TYR A 383 -34.04 -27.50 -49.83
N ASN A 384 -33.68 -26.24 -50.06
CA ASN A 384 -34.47 -25.29 -50.86
C ASN A 384 -34.62 -25.79 -52.31
N ARG A 385 -33.56 -26.36 -52.89
CA ARG A 385 -33.59 -26.98 -54.22
C ARG A 385 -34.52 -28.19 -54.25
N VAL A 386 -34.41 -29.13 -53.30
CA VAL A 386 -35.31 -30.29 -53.21
C VAL A 386 -36.77 -29.84 -53.00
N LEU A 387 -37.02 -28.76 -52.26
CA LEU A 387 -38.35 -28.16 -52.17
C LEU A 387 -38.83 -27.50 -53.47
N SER A 388 -37.95 -26.93 -54.29
CA SER A 388 -38.31 -26.47 -55.64
C SER A 388 -38.59 -27.67 -56.54
N ASP A 389 -37.61 -28.55 -56.72
CA ASP A 389 -37.70 -29.76 -57.56
C ASP A 389 -38.94 -30.59 -57.19
N SER A 390 -39.32 -30.68 -55.90
CA SER A 390 -40.55 -31.34 -55.43
C SER A 390 -41.85 -30.57 -55.76
N ARG A 391 -41.85 -29.23 -55.74
CA ARG A 391 -43.00 -28.42 -56.17
C ARG A 391 -43.15 -28.41 -57.68
N ASP A 392 -42.04 -28.32 -58.39
CA ASP A 392 -41.98 -28.28 -59.85
C ASP A 392 -42.39 -29.64 -60.43
N THR A 393 -41.97 -30.75 -59.81
CA THR A 393 -42.49 -32.09 -60.15
C THR A 393 -43.95 -32.27 -59.73
N GLN A 394 -44.37 -31.83 -58.53
CA GLN A 394 -45.79 -31.86 -58.14
C GLN A 394 -46.67 -31.10 -59.15
N ALA A 395 -46.32 -29.86 -59.50
CA ALA A 395 -47.03 -29.05 -60.47
C ALA A 395 -47.04 -29.71 -61.86
N ALA A 396 -45.94 -30.31 -62.31
CA ALA A 396 -45.91 -31.07 -63.56
C ALA A 396 -46.77 -32.35 -63.51
N HIS A 397 -46.89 -33.01 -62.36
CA HIS A 397 -47.79 -34.15 -62.16
C HIS A 397 -49.26 -33.71 -62.13
N GLU A 398 -49.59 -32.64 -61.40
CA GLU A 398 -50.93 -32.04 -61.37
C GLU A 398 -51.35 -31.54 -62.76
N GLN A 399 -50.46 -30.87 -63.50
CA GLN A 399 -50.72 -30.44 -64.88
C GLN A 399 -50.94 -31.65 -65.82
N ARG A 400 -50.15 -32.72 -65.71
CA ARG A 400 -50.37 -33.96 -66.50
C ARG A 400 -51.71 -34.62 -66.14
N LEU A 401 -52.08 -34.64 -64.87
CA LEU A 401 -53.36 -35.16 -64.41
C LEU A 401 -54.52 -34.28 -64.92
N GLN A 402 -54.40 -32.96 -64.90
CA GLN A 402 -55.38 -32.05 -65.49
C GLN A 402 -55.52 -32.26 -67.00
N VAL A 403 -54.41 -32.45 -67.72
CA VAL A 403 -54.42 -32.73 -69.17
C VAL A 403 -55.07 -34.07 -69.50
N GLU A 404 -54.74 -35.16 -68.79
CA GLU A 404 -55.41 -36.45 -69.01
C GLU A 404 -56.85 -36.47 -68.51
N LEU A 405 -57.20 -35.75 -67.42
CA LEU A 405 -58.59 -35.56 -67.01
C LEU A 405 -59.38 -34.80 -68.07
N ALA A 406 -58.85 -33.69 -68.61
CA ALA A 406 -59.49 -32.98 -69.72
C ALA A 406 -59.62 -33.86 -70.97
N ARG A 407 -58.61 -34.68 -71.28
CA ARG A 407 -58.63 -35.64 -72.40
C ARG A 407 -59.57 -36.84 -72.18
N LEU A 408 -59.84 -37.21 -70.93
CA LEU A 408 -60.83 -38.23 -70.56
C LEU A 408 -62.23 -37.66 -70.51
N GLN A 409 -62.41 -36.41 -70.04
CA GLN A 409 -63.67 -35.66 -70.13
C GLN A 409 -64.05 -35.42 -71.58
N GLU A 410 -63.11 -34.99 -72.42
CA GLU A 410 -63.35 -34.78 -73.85
C GLU A 410 -63.68 -36.08 -74.58
N ARG A 411 -62.98 -37.18 -74.29
CA ARG A 411 -63.37 -38.50 -74.80
C ARG A 411 -64.74 -38.94 -74.30
N ALA A 412 -65.04 -38.81 -73.00
CA ALA A 412 -66.35 -39.13 -72.46
C ALA A 412 -67.47 -38.26 -73.04
N ASN A 413 -67.20 -36.99 -73.35
CA ASN A 413 -68.14 -36.11 -74.07
C ASN A 413 -68.35 -36.58 -75.50
N GLN A 414 -67.27 -36.96 -76.21
CA GLN A 414 -67.35 -37.52 -77.56
C GLN A 414 -68.09 -38.87 -77.59
N ASP A 415 -67.85 -39.74 -76.60
CA ASP A 415 -68.55 -41.02 -76.41
C ASP A 415 -70.03 -40.79 -76.06
N ILE A 416 -70.36 -39.80 -75.21
CA ILE A 416 -71.74 -39.40 -74.92
C ILE A 416 -72.44 -38.85 -76.17
N GLU A 417 -71.76 -38.04 -76.99
CA GLU A 417 -72.28 -37.54 -78.26
C GLU A 417 -72.41 -38.65 -79.32
N HIS A 418 -71.53 -39.66 -79.29
CA HIS A 418 -71.63 -40.86 -80.13
C HIS A 418 -72.85 -41.70 -79.71
N ILE A 419 -72.97 -42.03 -78.42
CA ILE A 419 -74.12 -42.75 -77.86
C ILE A 419 -75.43 -41.98 -78.08
N ARG A 420 -75.42 -40.64 -78.03
CA ARG A 420 -76.59 -39.82 -78.39
C ARG A 420 -76.96 -39.98 -79.86
N LYS A 421 -75.99 -39.93 -80.78
CA LYS A 421 -76.21 -40.13 -82.22
C LYS A 421 -76.70 -41.54 -82.52
N GLU A 422 -76.01 -42.57 -82.04
CA GLU A 422 -76.44 -43.96 -82.14
C GLU A 422 -77.84 -44.17 -81.55
N ALA A 423 -78.16 -43.57 -80.40
CA ALA A 423 -79.50 -43.65 -79.81
C ALA A 423 -80.56 -42.94 -80.65
N THR A 424 -80.26 -41.81 -81.30
CA THR A 424 -81.18 -41.17 -82.25
C THR A 424 -81.31 -41.95 -83.56
N GLU A 425 -80.22 -42.49 -84.11
CA GLU A 425 -80.20 -43.29 -85.33
C GLU A 425 -80.97 -44.59 -85.12
N VAL A 426 -80.72 -45.31 -84.03
CA VAL A 426 -81.47 -46.52 -83.64
C VAL A 426 -82.93 -46.19 -83.28
N ALA A 427 -83.23 -44.98 -82.77
CA ALA A 427 -84.61 -44.54 -82.57
C ALA A 427 -85.32 -44.26 -83.90
N ASP A 428 -84.65 -43.61 -84.86
CA ASP A 428 -85.19 -43.32 -86.19
C ASP A 428 -85.31 -44.60 -87.05
N GLU A 429 -84.37 -45.54 -86.94
CA GLU A 429 -84.49 -46.89 -87.52
C GLU A 429 -85.67 -47.66 -86.91
N LYS A 430 -85.89 -47.57 -85.59
CA LYS A 430 -87.07 -48.16 -84.93
C LYS A 430 -88.35 -47.47 -85.39
N VAL A 431 -88.38 -46.14 -85.48
CA VAL A 431 -89.54 -45.40 -86.01
C VAL A 431 -89.79 -45.74 -87.48
N LYS A 432 -88.75 -45.92 -88.30
CA LYS A 432 -88.84 -46.34 -89.70
C LYS A 432 -89.36 -47.77 -89.81
N THR A 433 -88.80 -48.73 -89.08
CA THR A 433 -89.29 -50.12 -89.09
C THR A 433 -90.68 -50.26 -88.46
N PHE A 434 -91.07 -49.45 -87.47
CA PHE A 434 -92.45 -49.38 -86.98
C PHE A 434 -93.41 -48.80 -88.02
N ARG A 435 -92.99 -47.82 -88.84
CA ARG A 435 -93.77 -47.33 -89.99
C ARG A 435 -93.89 -48.40 -91.07
N GLU A 436 -92.79 -49.06 -91.44
CA GLU A 436 -92.77 -50.15 -92.43
C GLU A 436 -93.64 -51.34 -91.98
N MET A 437 -93.58 -51.74 -90.70
CA MET A 437 -94.47 -52.77 -90.14
C MET A 437 -95.93 -52.32 -90.07
N ARG A 438 -96.22 -51.06 -89.73
CA ARG A 438 -97.58 -50.49 -89.78
C ARG A 438 -98.11 -50.53 -91.21
N ASP A 439 -97.31 -50.12 -92.18
CA ASP A 439 -97.74 -49.98 -93.58
C ASP A 439 -97.88 -51.36 -94.25
N ALA A 440 -97.04 -52.33 -93.91
CA ALA A 440 -97.23 -53.73 -94.24
C ALA A 440 -98.49 -54.33 -93.59
N ALA A 441 -98.77 -54.03 -92.32
CA ALA A 441 -99.98 -54.47 -91.63
C ALA A 441 -101.26 -53.83 -92.18
N LEU A 442 -101.19 -52.57 -92.62
CA LEU A 442 -102.28 -51.89 -93.33
C LEU A 442 -102.53 -52.54 -94.70
N SER A 443 -101.47 -52.78 -95.49
CA SER A 443 -101.59 -53.46 -96.79
C SER A 443 -102.12 -54.89 -96.65
N GLU A 444 -101.68 -55.65 -95.64
CA GLU A 444 -102.23 -56.97 -95.34
C GLU A 444 -103.68 -56.90 -94.84
N ALA A 445 -104.05 -55.88 -94.05
CA ALA A 445 -105.44 -55.65 -93.65
C ALA A 445 -106.33 -55.27 -94.84
N GLU A 446 -105.85 -54.48 -95.80
CA GLU A 446 -106.54 -54.17 -97.06
C GLU A 446 -106.70 -55.42 -97.93
N ARG A 447 -105.66 -56.26 -98.03
CA ARG A 447 -105.71 -57.55 -98.73
C ARG A 447 -106.72 -58.50 -98.09
N LEU A 448 -106.73 -58.61 -96.76
CA LEU A 448 -107.70 -59.42 -96.02
C LEU A 448 -109.13 -58.84 -96.13
N GLN A 449 -109.30 -57.52 -96.18
CA GLN A 449 -110.60 -56.91 -96.50
C GLN A 449 -111.05 -57.20 -97.94
N ALA A 450 -110.14 -57.22 -98.92
CA ALA A 450 -110.46 -57.59 -100.29
C ALA A 450 -110.91 -59.06 -100.36
N ASN A 451 -110.14 -59.99 -99.79
CA ASN A 451 -110.50 -61.40 -99.67
C ASN A 451 -111.85 -61.59 -98.94
N LEU A 452 -112.14 -60.78 -97.91
CA LEU A 452 -113.42 -60.82 -97.19
C LEU A 452 -114.59 -60.29 -98.02
N ARG A 453 -114.38 -59.27 -98.86
CA ARG A 453 -115.41 -58.79 -99.83
C ARG A 453 -115.68 -59.86 -100.89
N GLU A 454 -114.65 -60.47 -101.44
CA GLU A 454 -114.75 -61.55 -102.42
C GLU A 454 -115.44 -62.79 -101.83
N SER A 455 -115.00 -63.25 -100.65
CA SER A 455 -115.62 -64.38 -99.95
C SER A 455 -117.08 -64.11 -99.55
N LYS A 456 -117.46 -62.85 -99.30
CA LYS A 456 -118.87 -62.46 -99.10
C LYS A 456 -119.64 -62.51 -100.42
N SER A 457 -119.11 -61.94 -101.50
CA SER A 457 -119.72 -62.02 -102.84
C SER A 457 -119.97 -63.48 -103.26
N VAL A 458 -119.00 -64.38 -103.03
CA VAL A 458 -119.14 -65.82 -103.29
C VAL A 458 -120.18 -66.48 -102.37
N HIS A 459 -120.31 -66.02 -101.12
CA HIS A 459 -121.35 -66.50 -100.20
C HIS A 459 -122.75 -66.03 -100.61
N ASP A 460 -122.90 -64.77 -101.02
CA ASP A 460 -124.17 -64.19 -101.48
C ASP A 460 -124.60 -64.80 -102.84
N GLU A 461 -123.64 -65.09 -103.72
CA GLU A 461 -123.84 -65.92 -104.91
C GLU A 461 -124.28 -67.36 -104.57
N LEU A 462 -123.76 -67.95 -103.49
CA LEU A 462 -124.14 -69.29 -103.07
C LEU A 462 -125.52 -69.31 -102.41
N LEU A 463 -125.86 -68.28 -101.62
CA LEU A 463 -127.20 -68.09 -101.04
C LEU A 463 -128.26 -67.86 -102.11
N THR A 464 -127.97 -67.05 -103.13
CA THR A 464 -128.90 -66.85 -104.26
C THR A 464 -129.11 -68.15 -105.03
N LYS A 465 -128.05 -68.88 -105.38
CA LYS A 465 -128.13 -70.22 -106.01
C LYS A 465 -128.90 -71.23 -105.13
N TYR A 466 -128.73 -71.17 -103.80
CA TYR A 466 -129.47 -72.02 -102.85
C TYR A 466 -130.97 -71.67 -102.78
N HIS A 467 -131.33 -70.39 -102.71
CA HIS A 467 -132.73 -69.94 -102.71
C HIS A 467 -133.43 -70.24 -104.05
N GLU A 468 -132.72 -70.17 -105.17
CA GLU A 468 -133.23 -70.58 -106.48
C GLU A 468 -133.44 -72.10 -106.55
N HIS A 469 -132.48 -72.91 -106.07
CA HIS A 469 -132.66 -74.36 -105.92
C HIS A 469 -133.84 -74.73 -105.01
N LEU A 470 -134.03 -74.01 -103.90
CA LEU A 470 -135.14 -74.21 -102.97
C LEU A 470 -136.48 -73.94 -103.67
N ARG A 471 -136.63 -72.79 -104.34
CA ARG A 471 -137.84 -72.47 -105.13
C ARG A 471 -138.13 -73.51 -106.22
N VAL A 472 -137.12 -73.99 -106.92
CA VAL A 472 -137.28 -75.04 -107.94
C VAL A 472 -137.69 -76.38 -107.32
N SER A 473 -137.25 -76.68 -106.09
CA SER A 473 -137.67 -77.87 -105.34
C SER A 473 -139.11 -77.76 -104.83
N GLU A 474 -139.48 -76.62 -104.23
CA GLU A 474 -140.84 -76.32 -103.75
C GLU A 474 -141.86 -76.36 -104.89
N ALA A 475 -141.53 -75.79 -106.06
CA ALA A 475 -142.36 -75.85 -107.24
C ALA A 475 -142.64 -77.29 -107.70
N LYS A 476 -141.61 -78.16 -107.69
CA LYS A 476 -141.74 -79.59 -108.04
C LYS A 476 -142.52 -80.39 -106.99
N GLU A 477 -142.42 -80.05 -105.69
CA GLU A 477 -143.26 -80.65 -104.67
C GLU A 477 -144.74 -80.28 -104.87
N ILE A 478 -145.03 -79.01 -105.21
CA ILE A 478 -146.38 -78.54 -105.49
C ILE A 478 -146.95 -79.19 -106.76
N GLU A 479 -146.15 -79.31 -107.81
CA GLU A 479 -146.52 -79.98 -109.08
C GLU A 479 -146.80 -81.47 -108.88
N THR A 480 -145.95 -82.19 -108.14
CA THR A 480 -146.21 -83.61 -107.83
C THR A 480 -147.41 -83.79 -106.89
N ARG A 481 -147.65 -82.88 -105.94
CA ARG A 481 -148.88 -82.86 -105.12
C ARG A 481 -150.14 -82.60 -105.93
N SER A 482 -150.11 -81.75 -106.95
CA SER A 482 -151.28 -81.48 -107.79
C SER A 482 -151.57 -82.67 -108.72
N LEU A 483 -150.54 -83.27 -109.29
CA LEU A 483 -150.65 -84.51 -110.08
C LEU A 483 -151.28 -85.66 -109.28
N ILE A 484 -150.87 -85.88 -108.03
CA ILE A 484 -151.47 -86.92 -107.15
C ILE A 484 -152.98 -86.66 -106.98
N LYS A 485 -153.39 -85.43 -106.63
CA LYS A 485 -154.82 -85.08 -106.47
C LYS A 485 -155.64 -85.29 -107.74
N VAL A 486 -155.06 -85.07 -108.92
CA VAL A 486 -155.74 -85.35 -110.20
C VAL A 486 -155.94 -86.86 -110.38
N ARG A 487 -154.94 -87.69 -110.07
CA ARG A 487 -155.07 -89.16 -110.16
C ARG A 487 -156.03 -89.74 -109.14
N ASP A 488 -156.09 -89.20 -107.92
CA ASP A 488 -157.11 -89.57 -106.93
C ASP A 488 -158.53 -89.27 -107.44
N PHE A 489 -158.73 -88.11 -108.06
CA PHE A 489 -160.03 -87.70 -108.63
C PHE A 489 -160.44 -88.54 -109.85
N GLU A 490 -159.50 -88.86 -110.75
CA GLU A 490 -159.73 -89.79 -111.87
C GLU A 490 -160.10 -91.20 -111.38
N LEU A 491 -159.41 -91.71 -110.36
CA LEU A 491 -159.70 -93.03 -109.77
C LEU A 491 -161.11 -93.08 -109.17
N GLU A 492 -161.56 -92.01 -108.51
CA GLU A 492 -162.90 -91.98 -107.93
C GLU A 492 -163.99 -91.83 -108.99
N GLN A 493 -163.76 -91.05 -110.07
CA GLN A 493 -164.65 -91.06 -111.24
C GLN A 493 -164.78 -92.46 -111.87
N LEU A 494 -163.66 -93.18 -112.01
CA LEU A 494 -163.65 -94.54 -112.55
C LEU A 494 -164.40 -95.53 -111.65
N ARG A 495 -164.36 -95.38 -110.32
CA ARG A 495 -165.20 -96.16 -109.40
C ARG A 495 -166.69 -95.89 -109.59
N VAL A 496 -167.09 -94.62 -109.69
CA VAL A 496 -168.51 -94.25 -109.90
C VAL A 496 -169.01 -94.81 -111.23
N ALA A 497 -168.26 -94.60 -112.33
CA ALA A 497 -168.62 -95.14 -113.64
C ALA A 497 -168.72 -96.68 -113.66
N GLN A 498 -167.81 -97.38 -112.96
CA GLN A 498 -167.89 -98.84 -112.81
C GLN A 498 -169.18 -99.28 -112.09
N GLN A 499 -169.58 -98.55 -111.04
CA GLN A 499 -170.79 -98.84 -110.27
C GLN A 499 -172.07 -98.61 -111.10
N GLU A 500 -172.11 -97.52 -111.88
CA GLU A 500 -173.22 -97.19 -112.80
C GLU A 500 -173.39 -98.22 -113.92
N ILE A 501 -172.28 -98.65 -114.54
CA ILE A 501 -172.27 -99.72 -115.55
C ILE A 501 -172.81 -101.03 -114.95
N LYS A 502 -172.48 -101.35 -113.70
CA LYS A 502 -173.00 -102.54 -113.00
C LYS A 502 -174.51 -102.50 -112.78
N CYS A 503 -175.04 -101.36 -112.32
CA CYS A 503 -176.48 -101.18 -112.12
C CYS A 503 -177.26 -101.23 -113.44
N THR A 504 -176.76 -100.55 -114.49
CA THR A 504 -177.42 -100.52 -115.80
C THR A 504 -177.38 -101.88 -116.50
N MET A 505 -176.31 -102.67 -116.36
CA MET A 505 -176.27 -104.05 -116.86
C MET A 505 -177.33 -104.94 -116.20
N ASN A 506 -177.46 -104.89 -114.86
CA ASN A 506 -178.48 -105.66 -114.14
C ASN A 506 -179.90 -105.29 -114.59
N GLN A 507 -180.19 -103.98 -114.72
CA GLN A 507 -181.47 -103.48 -115.23
C GLN A 507 -181.79 -104.04 -116.63
N LYS A 508 -180.80 -104.05 -117.54
CA LYS A 508 -180.96 -104.56 -118.91
C LYS A 508 -181.06 -106.09 -119.00
N SER A 509 -180.58 -106.84 -118.00
CA SER A 509 -180.84 -108.28 -117.92
C SER A 509 -182.32 -108.56 -117.69
N ILE A 510 -182.90 -107.90 -116.68
CA ILE A 510 -184.32 -108.08 -116.29
C ILE A 510 -185.27 -107.62 -117.40
N GLU A 511 -184.95 -106.52 -118.08
CA GLU A 511 -185.72 -106.05 -119.25
C GLU A 511 -185.70 -107.06 -120.41
N ASN A 512 -184.57 -107.72 -120.67
CA ASN A 512 -184.48 -108.73 -121.74
C ASN A 512 -185.28 -110.00 -121.43
N GLU A 513 -185.27 -110.48 -120.18
CA GLU A 513 -186.10 -111.62 -119.77
C GLU A 513 -187.59 -111.33 -119.98
N ALA A 514 -188.07 -110.17 -119.51
CA ALA A 514 -189.46 -109.74 -119.68
C ALA A 514 -189.85 -109.52 -121.17
N LEU A 515 -188.92 -109.07 -122.02
CA LEU A 515 -189.16 -108.93 -123.46
C LEU A 515 -189.16 -110.27 -124.19
N ALA A 516 -188.29 -111.22 -123.82
CA ALA A 516 -188.26 -112.56 -124.40
C ALA A 516 -189.58 -113.33 -124.14
N GLU A 517 -190.11 -113.23 -122.92
CA GLU A 517 -191.43 -113.78 -122.55
C GLU A 517 -192.55 -113.19 -123.43
N LYS A 518 -192.50 -111.87 -123.66
CA LYS A 518 -193.48 -111.13 -124.45
C LYS A 518 -193.40 -111.43 -125.96
N VAL A 519 -192.21 -111.64 -126.50
CA VAL A 519 -192.00 -112.06 -127.90
C VAL A 519 -192.61 -113.43 -128.12
N LYS A 520 -192.38 -114.40 -127.23
CA LYS A 520 -192.97 -115.76 -127.27
C LYS A 520 -194.49 -115.72 -127.53
N ILE A 521 -195.21 -114.96 -126.70
CA ILE A 521 -196.68 -114.80 -126.75
C ILE A 521 -197.15 -114.11 -128.04
N LEU A 522 -196.32 -113.24 -128.63
CA LEU A 522 -196.64 -112.54 -129.88
C LEU A 522 -196.35 -113.41 -131.12
N THR A 523 -195.25 -114.15 -131.16
CA THR A 523 -194.93 -115.08 -132.25
C THR A 523 -196.02 -116.15 -132.40
N GLU A 524 -196.50 -116.69 -131.27
CA GLU A 524 -197.58 -117.68 -131.23
C GLU A 524 -198.92 -117.13 -131.75
N LYS A 525 -199.16 -115.81 -131.65
CA LYS A 525 -200.29 -115.14 -132.31
C LYS A 525 -200.03 -114.81 -133.78
N PHE A 526 -198.81 -114.45 -134.15
CA PHE A 526 -198.49 -114.02 -135.51
C PHE A 526 -198.63 -115.17 -136.51
N HIS A 527 -198.15 -116.36 -136.14
CA HIS A 527 -198.22 -117.57 -136.98
C HIS A 527 -199.66 -118.00 -137.30
N ILE A 528 -200.63 -117.71 -136.43
CA ILE A 528 -202.06 -117.94 -136.68
C ILE A 528 -202.56 -117.06 -137.84
N TYR A 529 -202.23 -115.77 -137.83
CA TYR A 529 -202.60 -114.84 -138.91
C TYR A 529 -201.85 -115.10 -140.23
N GLU A 530 -200.59 -115.53 -140.14
CA GLU A 530 -199.74 -115.82 -141.29
C GLU A 530 -200.34 -116.94 -142.16
N MET A 531 -200.86 -118.01 -141.52
CA MET A 531 -201.59 -119.09 -142.18
C MET A 531 -202.93 -118.68 -142.83
N GLU A 532 -203.57 -117.60 -142.38
CA GLU A 532 -204.77 -117.04 -143.04
C GLU A 532 -204.41 -116.24 -144.30
N SER A 533 -203.29 -115.51 -144.24
CA SER A 533 -202.77 -114.70 -145.34
C SER A 533 -202.35 -115.54 -146.55
N GLU A 534 -201.56 -116.60 -146.34
CA GLU A 534 -201.03 -117.42 -147.44
C GLU A 534 -202.12 -118.10 -148.28
N LYS A 535 -203.22 -118.55 -147.64
CA LYS A 535 -204.40 -119.11 -148.34
C LYS A 535 -205.00 -118.12 -149.34
N SER A 536 -204.99 -116.83 -149.02
CA SER A 536 -205.52 -115.78 -149.90
C SER A 536 -204.55 -115.48 -151.06
N ALA A 537 -203.24 -115.45 -150.79
CA ALA A 537 -202.21 -115.20 -151.80
C ALA A 537 -202.06 -116.36 -152.81
N PHE A 538 -202.29 -117.61 -152.39
CA PHE A 538 -202.22 -118.79 -153.25
C PHE A 538 -203.25 -118.76 -154.38
N LEU A 539 -204.46 -118.27 -154.11
CA LEU A 539 -205.54 -118.21 -155.09
C LEU A 539 -205.23 -117.20 -156.22
N LEU A 540 -204.78 -115.99 -155.89
CA LEU A 540 -204.44 -114.95 -156.87
C LEU A 540 -203.30 -115.34 -157.83
N ARG A 541 -202.29 -116.09 -157.34
CA ARG A 541 -201.15 -116.51 -158.18
C ARG A 541 -201.55 -117.47 -159.30
N ASN A 542 -202.58 -118.28 -159.08
CA ASN A 542 -203.01 -119.34 -160.00
C ASN A 542 -203.58 -118.77 -161.31
N GLU A 543 -204.33 -117.67 -161.24
CA GLU A 543 -204.90 -116.98 -162.40
C GLU A 543 -203.82 -116.40 -163.33
N LEU A 544 -202.75 -115.84 -162.74
CA LEU A 544 -201.66 -115.19 -163.47
C LEU A 544 -200.81 -116.19 -164.28
N GLU A 545 -200.66 -117.42 -163.79
CA GLU A 545 -199.78 -118.41 -164.42
C GLU A 545 -200.37 -118.98 -165.72
N MET A 546 -201.70 -119.14 -165.78
CA MET A 546 -202.42 -119.67 -166.95
C MET A 546 -202.24 -118.78 -168.20
N ALA A 547 -202.09 -117.46 -168.02
CA ALA A 547 -201.84 -116.54 -169.13
C ALA A 547 -200.46 -116.75 -169.79
N ARG A 548 -199.41 -117.03 -168.99
CA ARG A 548 -198.01 -117.14 -169.46
C ARG A 548 -197.78 -118.29 -170.45
N ARG A 549 -198.58 -119.36 -170.37
CA ARG A 549 -198.35 -120.61 -171.12
C ARG A 549 -198.66 -120.51 -172.63
N LYS A 550 -199.27 -119.40 -173.12
CA LYS A 550 -199.52 -119.17 -174.56
C LYS A 550 -198.28 -118.73 -175.36
N LEU A 551 -197.28 -118.12 -174.73
CA LEU A 551 -196.21 -117.39 -175.44
C LEU A 551 -195.08 -118.30 -175.97
N LYS A 552 -194.59 -119.26 -175.17
CA LYS A 552 -193.37 -120.05 -175.45
C LYS A 552 -193.48 -121.09 -176.60
N LYS A 553 -194.47 -120.96 -177.49
CA LYS A 553 -194.61 -121.80 -178.70
C LYS A 553 -193.69 -121.39 -179.85
N TYR A 554 -193.10 -120.19 -179.81
CA TYR A 554 -192.28 -119.64 -180.90
C TYR A 554 -190.77 -119.86 -180.73
N GLU A 555 -190.20 -119.43 -179.60
CA GLU A 555 -188.76 -119.17 -179.43
C GLU A 555 -187.92 -120.43 -179.11
N SER A 556 -188.24 -121.49 -179.86
CA SER A 556 -187.23 -122.29 -180.54
C SER A 556 -186.32 -121.43 -181.43
N GLN A 557 -185.23 -122.00 -181.97
CA GLN A 557 -184.38 -121.35 -182.98
C GLN A 557 -183.80 -120.00 -182.47
N ALA A 558 -182.87 -120.01 -181.52
CA ALA A 558 -181.65 -120.83 -181.59
C ALA A 558 -181.63 -122.14 -180.77
N LEU A 559 -180.93 -123.14 -181.32
CA LEU A 559 -180.49 -124.36 -180.63
C LEU A 559 -178.95 -124.30 -180.45
N GLY A 560 -178.32 -125.06 -179.56
CA GLY A 560 -178.85 -125.96 -178.53
C GLY A 560 -178.23 -125.65 -177.15
N LEU A 561 -178.98 -125.56 -176.03
CA LEU A 561 -179.81 -126.59 -175.37
C LEU A 561 -178.95 -127.74 -174.79
N ARG A 562 -179.13 -128.25 -173.56
CA ARG A 562 -180.14 -128.06 -172.47
C ARG A 562 -179.59 -128.76 -171.20
N ASN A 563 -179.87 -128.44 -169.93
CA ASN A 563 -180.60 -127.36 -169.24
C ASN A 563 -180.08 -127.23 -167.77
N PRO A 564 -180.36 -126.12 -167.05
CA PRO A 564 -180.22 -126.01 -165.60
C PRO A 564 -181.58 -126.22 -164.89
N SER A 565 -181.75 -125.59 -163.71
CA SER A 565 -183.00 -125.40 -162.91
C SER A 565 -183.35 -126.56 -161.95
N THR A 566 -183.79 -126.32 -160.69
CA THR A 566 -183.98 -125.04 -159.95
C THR A 566 -184.05 -125.27 -158.42
N GLU A 567 -183.58 -124.28 -157.65
CA GLU A 567 -184.36 -123.44 -156.70
C GLU A 567 -185.64 -124.01 -156.04
N ASP A 568 -185.94 -123.73 -154.77
CA ASP A 568 -185.10 -123.16 -153.69
C ASP A 568 -185.73 -123.50 -152.32
N GLY A 569 -184.95 -123.52 -151.23
CA GLY A 569 -185.53 -123.73 -149.91
C GLY A 569 -184.56 -124.08 -148.77
N GLY A 570 -185.01 -123.76 -147.55
CA GLY A 570 -184.25 -123.91 -146.31
C GLY A 570 -183.27 -122.74 -146.07
N GLY A 571 -183.05 -122.24 -144.86
CA GLY A 571 -183.56 -122.69 -143.57
C GLY A 571 -182.42 -122.93 -142.57
N GLY A 572 -182.17 -121.95 -141.72
CA GLY A 572 -181.57 -122.18 -140.39
C GLY A 572 -180.12 -121.76 -140.15
N LEU A 573 -179.88 -121.48 -138.86
CA LEU A 573 -178.66 -121.74 -138.07
C LEU A 573 -177.29 -121.17 -138.50
N GLN A 574 -176.85 -120.21 -137.68
CA GLN A 574 -175.51 -120.16 -137.04
C GLN A 574 -174.25 -119.79 -137.86
N ASN A 575 -173.70 -118.62 -137.48
CA ASN A 575 -172.28 -118.29 -137.28
C ASN A 575 -171.38 -117.85 -138.47
N HIS A 576 -170.54 -116.84 -138.16
CA HIS A 576 -169.25 -116.46 -138.77
C HIS A 576 -169.15 -115.95 -140.23
N ASP A 577 -169.09 -114.61 -140.36
CA ASP A 577 -168.04 -113.91 -141.13
C ASP A 577 -167.00 -113.36 -140.12
N VAL A 578 -165.68 -113.33 -140.30
CA VAL A 578 -164.79 -112.97 -141.44
C VAL A 578 -164.57 -111.45 -141.58
N ALA A 579 -163.61 -110.94 -140.81
CA ALA A 579 -162.86 -109.71 -141.11
C ALA A 579 -161.48 -109.77 -140.42
N CYS A 580 -160.44 -110.19 -141.14
CA CYS A 580 -159.07 -110.23 -140.63
C CYS A 580 -158.38 -108.86 -140.83
N THR A 581 -157.72 -108.34 -139.80
CA THR A 581 -156.54 -107.47 -139.94
C THR A 581 -155.43 -107.94 -139.00
N SER A 582 -154.19 -107.72 -139.42
CA SER A 582 -153.00 -108.38 -138.87
C SER A 582 -152.08 -107.41 -138.12
N GLY A 583 -151.50 -107.85 -137.00
CA GLY A 583 -150.60 -107.04 -136.17
C GLY A 583 -149.81 -107.87 -135.17
N GLU A 584 -148.70 -108.40 -135.67
CA GLU A 584 -147.37 -108.51 -135.04
C GLU A 584 -147.06 -107.52 -133.87
N LYS A 585 -146.18 -107.81 -132.90
CA LYS A 585 -145.17 -108.89 -132.78
C LYS A 585 -144.84 -109.22 -131.31
N VAL A 586 -144.73 -110.52 -131.03
CA VAL A 586 -143.72 -111.25 -130.22
C VAL A 586 -142.89 -110.50 -129.14
N GLY A 587 -142.82 -111.08 -127.93
CA GLY A 587 -141.72 -110.87 -126.97
C GLY A 587 -141.66 -111.96 -125.88
N PRO A 588 -140.47 -112.53 -125.61
CA PRO A 588 -139.99 -112.65 -124.21
C PRO A 588 -138.46 -112.52 -124.06
N ASP A 589 -137.96 -112.18 -122.86
CA ASP A 589 -136.61 -112.48 -122.30
C ASP A 589 -136.41 -111.78 -120.92
N CYS A 590 -135.36 -111.99 -120.10
CA CYS A 590 -134.74 -113.23 -119.55
C CYS A 590 -133.59 -112.92 -118.53
N LEU A 591 -133.31 -113.86 -117.60
CA LEU A 591 -131.98 -114.21 -117.01
C LEU A 591 -131.10 -113.25 -116.11
N THR A 592 -130.68 -113.76 -114.92
CA THR A 592 -129.28 -113.72 -114.34
C THR A 592 -128.68 -112.38 -113.75
N VAL A 593 -127.59 -112.26 -112.93
CA VAL A 593 -126.69 -113.18 -112.15
C VAL A 593 -125.92 -112.51 -110.93
N VAL A 594 -126.01 -113.09 -109.71
CA VAL A 594 -124.93 -113.59 -108.77
C VAL A 594 -123.70 -112.76 -108.25
N LYS A 595 -123.39 -112.91 -106.93
CA LYS A 595 -122.08 -112.90 -106.15
C LYS A 595 -121.27 -111.62 -105.73
N ARG A 596 -120.96 -111.60 -104.40
CA ARG A 596 -119.64 -111.51 -103.68
C ARG A 596 -118.58 -110.37 -103.87
N SER A 597 -118.23 -109.77 -102.70
CA SER A 597 -116.91 -109.73 -102.01
C SER A 597 -115.76 -108.71 -102.31
N ALA A 598 -115.12 -108.28 -101.20
CA ALA A 598 -113.74 -107.76 -101.03
C ALA A 598 -113.46 -106.31 -101.50
N SER A 599 -112.41 -105.59 -101.06
CA SER A 599 -111.21 -105.96 -100.27
C SER A 599 -110.56 -104.76 -99.51
N ALA A 600 -109.71 -105.05 -98.49
CA ALA A 600 -108.35 -104.49 -98.24
C ALA A 600 -108.11 -102.97 -97.97
N GLN A 601 -107.04 -102.45 -97.32
CA GLN A 601 -105.87 -102.92 -96.51
C GLN A 601 -105.14 -101.66 -95.92
N THR A 602 -104.13 -101.63 -95.00
CA THR A 602 -103.78 -102.34 -93.73
C THR A 602 -102.58 -101.63 -93.04
N SER A 603 -102.58 -101.55 -91.69
CA SER A 603 -101.38 -101.35 -90.80
C SER A 603 -100.69 -99.96 -90.78
N GLY A 604 -99.92 -99.54 -89.75
CA GLY A 604 -99.80 -100.01 -88.34
C GLY A 604 -98.37 -100.15 -87.76
N ARG A 605 -98.21 -99.93 -86.43
CA ARG A 605 -97.06 -100.21 -85.50
C ARG A 605 -95.75 -99.40 -85.71
N ILE A 606 -95.09 -98.81 -84.68
CA ILE A 606 -94.40 -99.30 -83.46
C ILE A 606 -93.06 -100.02 -83.72
N SER A 607 -91.91 -99.44 -83.30
CA SER A 607 -90.92 -100.01 -82.33
C SER A 607 -89.58 -99.22 -82.29
N PRO A 608 -88.86 -99.11 -81.15
CA PRO A 608 -87.51 -98.51 -81.04
C PRO A 608 -86.37 -99.51 -80.78
N ARG A 609 -85.10 -99.05 -80.90
CA ARG A 609 -83.86 -99.43 -80.16
C ARG A 609 -82.71 -98.51 -80.63
N GLU A 610 -81.89 -97.87 -79.79
CA GLU A 610 -80.85 -98.33 -78.84
C GLU A 610 -79.50 -98.78 -79.46
N HIS A 611 -78.42 -98.38 -78.76
CA HIS A 611 -77.05 -98.93 -78.77
C HIS A 611 -76.04 -98.58 -79.89
N ALA A 612 -75.17 -97.61 -79.54
CA ALA A 612 -73.73 -97.80 -79.28
C ALA A 612 -72.66 -97.36 -80.30
N GLN A 613 -71.55 -96.84 -79.73
CA GLN A 613 -70.20 -96.66 -80.31
C GLN A 613 -70.04 -95.64 -81.47
N LYS A 614 -68.84 -95.13 -81.81
CA LYS A 614 -67.63 -94.63 -81.10
C LYS A 614 -66.69 -94.05 -82.20
N VAL A 615 -65.56 -93.40 -81.85
CA VAL A 615 -64.54 -92.83 -82.77
C VAL A 615 -65.02 -91.56 -83.53
N ALA A 616 -64.47 -90.34 -83.46
CA ALA A 616 -63.21 -89.71 -82.99
C ALA A 616 -62.11 -89.43 -84.05
N LEU A 617 -61.84 -88.14 -84.30
CA LEU A 617 -60.58 -87.47 -84.70
C LEU A 617 -60.79 -85.96 -84.36
N LYS A 618 -59.91 -85.18 -83.70
CA LYS A 618 -58.58 -84.61 -84.10
C LYS A 618 -58.69 -83.50 -85.18
N GLN A 619 -57.91 -82.41 -85.19
CA GLN A 619 -56.62 -82.11 -84.51
C GLN A 619 -56.25 -80.59 -84.49
N VAL A 620 -55.14 -80.22 -83.79
CA VAL A 620 -54.30 -78.98 -83.94
C VAL A 620 -54.93 -77.67 -83.41
N TYR A 621 -54.32 -76.77 -82.59
CA TYR A 621 -53.03 -76.56 -81.87
C TYR A 621 -53.33 -75.60 -80.65
N THR A 622 -52.61 -75.31 -79.54
CA THR A 622 -51.20 -75.39 -79.01
C THR A 622 -50.21 -74.36 -79.59
N LEU A 623 -49.39 -73.56 -78.87
CA LEU A 623 -48.82 -73.51 -77.49
C LEU A 623 -48.86 -72.05 -76.92
N SER A 624 -48.42 -71.64 -75.70
CA SER A 624 -47.21 -71.97 -74.90
C SER A 624 -47.29 -71.58 -73.40
N VAL A 625 -46.22 -71.87 -72.61
CA VAL A 625 -46.21 -71.91 -71.12
C VAL A 625 -44.83 -71.54 -70.50
N THR A 626 -44.84 -70.81 -69.37
CA THR A 626 -43.82 -70.79 -68.27
C THR A 626 -44.55 -70.41 -66.95
N GLN A 627 -44.41 -71.07 -65.79
CA GLN A 627 -43.26 -71.27 -64.86
C GLN A 627 -42.83 -69.99 -64.08
N ASN A 628 -42.49 -70.01 -62.77
CA ASN A 628 -42.38 -71.13 -61.79
C ASN A 628 -42.52 -70.67 -60.31
N ASN A 629 -42.46 -71.61 -59.35
CA ASN A 629 -42.67 -71.39 -57.90
C ASN A 629 -41.40 -71.20 -57.04
N GLU A 630 -41.56 -70.44 -55.93
CA GLU A 630 -41.01 -70.62 -54.55
C GLU A 630 -39.49 -70.69 -54.19
N LYS A 631 -39.23 -70.23 -52.94
CA LYS A 631 -38.20 -70.64 -51.95
C LYS A 631 -36.72 -70.24 -52.14
N LYS A 632 -36.22 -69.48 -51.14
CA LYS A 632 -35.07 -69.87 -50.29
C LYS A 632 -35.03 -69.12 -48.95
N VAL A 633 -34.27 -69.65 -48.00
CA VAL A 633 -34.13 -69.24 -46.57
C VAL A 633 -32.66 -69.45 -46.14
N LEU A 634 -32.24 -68.90 -44.99
CA LEU A 634 -30.90 -68.94 -44.34
C LEU A 634 -29.89 -67.92 -44.94
N ALA A 635 -28.92 -67.36 -44.20
CA ALA A 635 -28.39 -67.61 -42.85
C ALA A 635 -28.07 -66.25 -42.13
N VAL A 636 -28.36 -65.98 -40.85
CA VAL A 636 -27.72 -66.39 -39.56
C VAL A 636 -26.38 -65.67 -39.22
N GLY A 637 -26.34 -64.99 -38.06
CA GLY A 637 -25.12 -64.50 -37.35
C GLY A 637 -25.04 -62.97 -37.16
N GLN A 638 -24.61 -62.39 -36.02
CA GLN A 638 -24.23 -62.96 -34.71
C GLN A 638 -24.50 -61.97 -33.51
N SER A 639 -24.67 -62.56 -32.32
CA SER A 639 -24.30 -62.09 -30.95
C SER A 639 -24.79 -60.76 -30.34
N LEU A 640 -25.70 -60.90 -29.37
CA LEU A 640 -25.76 -60.21 -28.05
C LEU A 640 -24.92 -61.01 -27.00
N PRO A 641 -24.91 -60.69 -25.69
CA PRO A 641 -24.78 -59.41 -24.95
C PRO A 641 -23.70 -59.49 -23.83
N THR A 642 -23.54 -58.47 -22.97
CA THR A 642 -23.33 -58.71 -21.51
C THR A 642 -23.61 -57.49 -20.61
N LEU A 643 -24.06 -57.76 -19.38
CA LEU A 643 -24.05 -56.90 -18.20
C LEU A 643 -23.47 -57.74 -17.06
N GLN A 644 -22.59 -57.19 -16.21
CA GLN A 644 -22.69 -57.27 -14.73
C GLN A 644 -21.45 -56.72 -13.99
N ASN A 645 -21.75 -56.03 -12.88
CA ASN A 645 -21.11 -55.99 -11.57
C ASN A 645 -19.58 -56.19 -11.40
N ALA A 646 -18.96 -55.22 -10.71
CA ALA A 646 -17.95 -55.48 -9.68
C ALA A 646 -18.08 -54.42 -8.56
N THR A 647 -18.04 -54.85 -7.29
CA THR A 647 -18.07 -53.97 -6.10
C THR A 647 -17.37 -54.63 -4.91
N GLU A 648 -16.22 -54.11 -4.51
CA GLU A 648 -15.55 -54.22 -3.20
C GLU A 648 -14.41 -53.17 -3.23
N VAL A 649 -14.26 -52.19 -2.33
CA VAL A 649 -14.21 -52.11 -0.84
C VAL A 649 -12.77 -52.25 -0.30
N LEU A 650 -12.27 -51.13 0.24
CA LEU A 650 -11.36 -50.89 1.39
C LEU A 650 -11.15 -49.35 1.42
N PHE A 651 -11.46 -48.62 2.50
CA PHE A 651 -10.63 -48.34 3.70
C PHE A 651 -9.21 -47.79 3.34
N ASP A 652 -8.70 -46.70 3.96
CA ASP A 652 -9.12 -46.04 5.22
C ASP A 652 -8.69 -44.55 5.35
N HIS A 653 -9.24 -43.86 6.37
CA HIS A 653 -8.83 -42.60 7.04
C HIS A 653 -8.61 -41.33 6.18
N GLY A 654 -9.12 -40.13 6.54
CA GLY A 654 -10.04 -39.75 7.65
C GLY A 654 -10.00 -38.23 7.93
N SER A 655 -10.91 -37.74 8.81
CA SER A 655 -10.85 -36.45 9.56
C SER A 655 -10.77 -35.09 8.82
N PHE A 656 -11.40 -33.98 9.27
CA PHE A 656 -12.38 -33.69 10.34
C PHE A 656 -12.96 -32.26 10.10
N ARG A 657 -14.18 -31.94 10.61
CA ARG A 657 -14.76 -30.59 10.94
C ARG A 657 -14.49 -29.38 9.99
N SER A 658 -15.48 -28.74 9.33
CA SER A 658 -16.51 -27.78 9.87
C SER A 658 -15.95 -26.51 10.55
N PRO A 659 -16.58 -25.30 10.51
CA PRO A 659 -18.03 -25.02 10.31
C PRO A 659 -18.29 -23.71 9.46
N PRO A 660 -19.38 -22.91 9.59
CA PRO A 660 -19.84 -21.93 8.57
C PRO A 660 -19.51 -20.43 8.85
N PRO A 661 -19.81 -19.49 7.91
CA PRO A 661 -19.78 -18.05 8.18
C PRO A 661 -20.89 -17.61 9.15
N ARG A 662 -20.55 -16.79 10.15
CA ARG A 662 -21.51 -16.03 10.98
C ARG A 662 -21.44 -14.54 10.68
N ILE A 663 -22.59 -13.88 10.78
CA ILE A 663 -22.74 -12.43 10.72
C ILE A 663 -22.24 -11.82 12.03
N SER A 664 -21.47 -10.74 11.95
CA SER A 664 -21.19 -9.85 13.09
C SER A 664 -21.04 -8.40 12.63
N ILE A 665 -21.96 -7.54 13.08
CA ILE A 665 -21.91 -6.08 12.94
C ILE A 665 -21.42 -5.50 14.26
N THR A 666 -20.36 -4.67 14.27
CA THR A 666 -20.31 -3.40 15.05
C THR A 666 -19.00 -2.61 14.86
N LYS A 667 -19.16 -1.32 14.55
CA LYS A 667 -18.43 -0.13 15.06
C LYS A 667 -16.89 -0.11 15.18
N ALA A 668 -16.32 0.84 14.42
CA ALA A 668 -15.45 1.94 14.85
C ALA A 668 -14.08 1.65 15.52
N LEU A 669 -13.02 1.99 14.78
CA LEU A 669 -12.44 3.34 14.90
C LEU A 669 -12.15 3.90 13.49
#